data_AF-A0A5E7D116-F1
#
_entry.id   AF-A0A5E7D116-F1
#
_cell.length_a   1.000
_cell.length_b   1.000
_cell.length_c   1.000
_cell.angle_alpha   90.00
_cell.angle_beta   90.00
_cell.angle_gamma   90.00
#
_symmetry.space_group_name_H-M   'P 1'
#
loop_
_entity.id
_entity.type
_entity.pdbx_description
1 polymer ?
#
loop_
_entity_poly.entity_id
_entity_poly.type
_entity_poly.pdbx_seq_one_letter_code
_entity_poly.pdbx_strand_id
1 'polypeptide(L)'
;MQKPPGPPRPNPSRPGYLEIDTYVDIRGIAPDHVTLPPRGSSHLKAGPFGIARAESFVQNRAVIVRRINELEQDYQSRSSQLPQSIEADLAAVRSEGPSDPVAPIQSIIRELQVLNKLHQRKTAELHHKTTTANAFYGGDPFNWNIHDYMLKATKMEQWPGPNGLATQALNQSLNAANDARLLSLTLHSLGQRNLHLTQTLNTLQAAETARLAAEQEAQRVAAEQARLRAEANALAHAQEQARLAAMAEAERLAFEKARIAAEVTAQYFAAEQARLEAEAEAQRQADQLFLENQRQAEEKALRDAVEAAKAAQGDRPFPVSGAAAANGPVFTVAAGAIATSTASTLAIQTSLRAAVLAVLEAAAASAGAVVGGFAALLWPSPLGNSDRYALSVPLTDLTSRDSQDLHAIAQANGEIALPVAIGSRTVGNTTEFFVAATNGTTVPAKVPVRLPAFDPGLNAYQTYNPDVPSIGMTWTPIVKPNDASTTLPAGERKIAVYDGASATALEGRVDAFPALDLYSFGGFIYVFPADSGIPPLYIVFNSPYDGATVKGKYSGRDFNPEQAGGPILHLDWRTAVITRQGIDLVKLHIARLDQSDANEVMIQRLENILKGALDISDTDRRYYTHEIRELERFRAMELSDNFMPEEGSPEWNNTHTATLEDFKLSASESLLYSEEAIEVGNKQIDQIYKNLLKGEFQ
;
A
#
# COMPACT_ATOMS: atom_id res chain seq x y z
N MET A 1 29.73 84.91 -30.86
CA MET A 1 30.24 84.87 -32.24
C MET A 1 29.72 86.10 -32.98
N GLN A 2 30.59 87.09 -33.23
CA GLN A 2 30.23 88.36 -33.86
C GLN A 2 30.32 88.24 -35.40
N LYS A 3 29.34 88.80 -36.11
CA LYS A 3 29.37 88.97 -37.59
C LYS A 3 30.29 90.15 -37.96
N PRO A 4 31.06 90.08 -39.05
CA PRO A 4 31.94 91.16 -39.48
C PRO A 4 31.16 92.35 -40.09
N PRO A 5 31.72 93.56 -40.06
CA PRO A 5 31.07 94.78 -40.56
C PRO A 5 31.01 94.80 -42.09
N GLY A 6 29.86 95.19 -42.64
CA GLY A 6 29.66 95.39 -44.08
C GLY A 6 30.35 96.67 -44.61
N PRO A 7 30.55 96.78 -45.94
CA PRO A 7 31.31 97.87 -46.56
C PRO A 7 30.63 99.26 -46.41
N PRO A 8 31.41 100.35 -46.46
CA PRO A 8 30.92 101.71 -46.24
C PRO A 8 29.95 102.15 -47.34
N ARG A 9 28.84 102.78 -46.94
CA ARG A 9 27.86 103.37 -47.87
C ARG A 9 28.42 104.67 -48.46
N PRO A 10 28.34 104.89 -49.78
CA PRO A 10 28.78 106.15 -50.40
C PRO A 10 27.86 107.30 -50.00
N ASN A 11 28.46 108.41 -49.58
CA ASN A 11 27.82 109.67 -49.25
C ASN A 11 27.51 110.44 -50.54
N PRO A 12 26.25 110.64 -50.95
CA PRO A 12 25.94 111.44 -52.13
C PRO A 12 25.96 112.92 -51.75
N SER A 13 27.11 113.55 -51.99
CA SER A 13 27.32 114.99 -51.93
C SER A 13 26.19 115.74 -52.66
N ARG A 14 25.48 116.60 -51.95
CA ARG A 14 24.55 117.57 -52.55
C ARG A 14 25.37 118.72 -53.17
N PRO A 15 25.20 119.04 -54.47
CA PRO A 15 25.87 120.18 -55.10
C PRO A 15 25.15 121.48 -54.71
N GLY A 16 25.90 122.48 -54.23
CA GLY A 16 25.37 123.83 -53.97
C GLY A 16 25.81 124.53 -52.68
N TYR A 17 26.77 123.99 -51.93
CA TYR A 17 27.40 124.70 -50.81
C TYR A 17 28.88 124.96 -51.12
N LEU A 18 29.30 126.22 -50.99
CA LEU A 18 30.70 126.62 -50.88
C LEU A 18 31.14 126.29 -49.44
N GLU A 19 31.95 125.25 -49.27
CA GLU A 19 32.80 125.12 -48.09
C GLU A 19 33.88 126.21 -48.18
N ILE A 20 33.96 127.06 -47.17
CA ILE A 20 35.08 128.00 -46.99
C ILE A 20 35.95 127.39 -45.90
N ASP A 21 36.93 126.60 -46.33
CA ASP A 21 37.83 125.76 -45.54
C ASP A 21 39.20 126.46 -45.29
N THR A 22 39.27 127.77 -45.53
CA THR A 22 40.39 128.64 -45.12
C THR A 22 39.88 130.01 -44.66
N TYR A 23 40.38 130.48 -43.50
CA TYR A 23 40.09 131.83 -43.01
C TYR A 23 40.69 132.87 -43.96
N VAL A 24 39.86 133.81 -44.43
CA VAL A 24 40.32 135.05 -45.07
C VAL A 24 40.68 136.04 -43.96
N ASP A 25 41.99 136.18 -43.67
CA ASP A 25 42.50 137.20 -42.74
C ASP A 25 42.49 138.56 -43.44
N ILE A 26 41.41 139.34 -43.27
CA ILE A 26 41.35 140.73 -43.73
C ILE A 26 42.06 141.59 -42.69
N ARG A 27 43.35 141.86 -42.92
CA ARG A 27 44.12 142.83 -42.12
C ARG A 27 43.83 144.24 -42.60
N GLY A 28 42.92 144.93 -41.93
CA GLY A 28 42.76 146.38 -42.01
C GLY A 28 43.50 147.06 -40.86
N ILE A 29 44.29 148.10 -41.14
CA ILE A 29 44.82 148.99 -40.12
C ILE A 29 43.66 149.85 -39.63
N ALA A 30 43.31 149.75 -38.34
CA ALA A 30 42.31 150.61 -37.74
C ALA A 30 42.83 152.06 -37.71
N PRO A 31 42.04 153.07 -38.13
CA PRO A 31 42.39 154.47 -37.97
C PRO A 31 42.62 154.82 -36.48
N ASP A 32 43.55 155.73 -36.20
CA ASP A 32 44.08 156.08 -34.86
C ASP A 32 43.05 156.51 -33.78
N HIS A 33 41.76 156.51 -34.08
CA HIS A 33 40.67 156.99 -33.24
C HIS A 33 39.60 155.94 -32.90
N VAL A 34 39.89 154.63 -33.06
CA VAL A 34 38.96 153.55 -32.65
C VAL A 34 39.46 152.85 -31.38
N THR A 35 38.80 153.13 -30.26
CA THR A 35 38.95 152.38 -29.00
C THR A 35 38.01 151.17 -29.01
N LEU A 36 38.54 149.95 -29.05
CA LEU A 36 37.76 148.71 -28.88
C LEU A 36 37.50 148.45 -27.38
N PRO A 37 36.27 148.08 -26.96
CA PRO A 37 35.99 147.71 -25.58
C PRO A 37 36.67 146.38 -25.20
N PRO A 38 37.12 146.20 -23.94
CA PRO A 38 37.85 145.02 -23.52
C PRO A 38 36.97 143.76 -23.56
N ARG A 39 37.53 142.66 -24.11
CA ARG A 39 36.92 141.32 -24.06
C ARG A 39 36.95 140.80 -22.62
N GLY A 40 35.77 140.72 -21.99
CA GLY A 40 35.54 140.06 -20.71
C GLY A 40 34.60 138.86 -20.86
N SER A 41 34.89 137.80 -20.12
CA SER A 41 34.18 136.52 -20.07
C SER A 41 32.68 136.67 -19.82
N SER A 42 31.88 135.97 -20.64
CA SER A 42 30.42 136.00 -20.66
C SER A 42 29.78 135.50 -19.35
N HIS A 43 29.47 136.42 -18.45
CA HIS A 43 28.42 136.26 -17.44
C HIS A 43 27.10 136.78 -18.02
N LEU A 44 26.35 135.93 -18.72
CA LEU A 44 25.02 136.30 -19.24
C LEU A 44 23.94 135.83 -18.27
N LYS A 45 23.28 136.81 -17.64
CA LYS A 45 22.18 136.67 -16.67
C LYS A 45 20.87 136.22 -17.31
N ALA A 46 20.05 135.56 -16.49
CA ALA A 46 18.67 135.14 -16.72
C ALA A 46 17.76 136.28 -17.26
N GLY A 47 17.03 135.97 -18.34
CA GLY A 47 15.98 136.80 -18.92
C GLY A 47 14.83 135.92 -19.45
N PRO A 48 13.65 136.50 -19.80
CA PRO A 48 12.39 135.76 -19.95
C PRO A 48 12.31 134.83 -21.17
N PHE A 49 13.33 134.83 -22.04
CA PHE A 49 13.32 134.15 -23.33
C PHE A 49 14.61 133.36 -23.66
N GLY A 50 15.50 133.07 -22.69
CA GLY A 50 16.75 132.33 -22.98
C GLY A 50 17.39 131.59 -21.80
N ILE A 51 17.98 130.42 -22.10
CA ILE A 51 18.75 129.48 -21.25
C ILE A 51 17.92 128.66 -20.23
N ALA A 52 16.97 129.23 -19.47
CA ALA A 52 16.23 128.46 -18.44
C ALA A 52 15.43 127.26 -19.00
N ARG A 53 14.91 127.37 -20.23
CA ARG A 53 14.21 126.24 -20.92
C ARG A 53 15.17 125.14 -21.41
N ALA A 54 16.42 125.50 -21.74
CA ALA A 54 17.44 124.52 -22.13
C ALA A 54 18.00 123.79 -20.89
N GLU A 55 18.19 124.53 -19.78
CA GLU A 55 18.59 123.94 -18.50
C GLU A 55 17.52 123.00 -17.93
N SER A 56 16.23 123.38 -17.96
CA SER A 56 15.15 122.50 -17.48
C SER A 56 15.00 121.24 -18.35
N PHE A 57 15.17 121.34 -19.67
CA PHE A 57 15.19 120.19 -20.58
C PHE A 57 16.30 119.18 -20.23
N VAL A 58 17.53 119.66 -20.02
CA VAL A 58 18.69 118.81 -19.67
C VAL A 58 18.52 118.21 -18.27
N GLN A 59 18.05 118.98 -17.30
CA GLN A 59 17.81 118.52 -15.92
C GLN A 59 16.71 117.47 -15.85
N ASN A 60 15.56 117.70 -16.52
CA ASN A 60 14.46 116.73 -16.60
C ASN A 60 14.92 115.43 -17.25
N ARG A 61 15.67 115.51 -18.36
CA ARG A 61 16.25 114.32 -19.02
C ARG A 61 17.14 113.53 -18.07
N ALA A 62 18.03 114.19 -17.33
CA ALA A 62 18.94 113.53 -16.40
C ALA A 62 18.19 112.83 -15.24
N VAL A 63 17.15 113.46 -14.71
CA VAL A 63 16.31 112.89 -13.64
C VAL A 63 15.54 111.66 -14.14
N ILE A 64 14.92 111.75 -15.32
CA ILE A 64 14.16 110.62 -15.91
C ILE A 64 15.08 109.44 -16.21
N VAL A 65 16.25 109.67 -16.83
CA VAL A 65 17.24 108.60 -17.10
C VAL A 65 17.70 107.95 -15.80
N ARG A 66 18.02 108.75 -14.77
CA ARG A 66 18.42 108.22 -13.46
C ARG A 66 17.31 107.34 -12.87
N ARG A 67 16.07 107.81 -12.91
CA ARG A 67 14.93 107.07 -12.37
C ARG A 67 14.72 105.72 -13.08
N ILE A 68 14.88 105.68 -14.39
CA ILE A 68 14.76 104.44 -15.16
C ILE A 68 15.87 103.45 -14.78
N ASN A 69 17.11 103.92 -14.60
CA ASN A 69 18.21 103.06 -14.16
C ASN A 69 17.99 102.53 -12.73
N GLU A 70 17.46 103.34 -11.81
CA GLU A 70 17.07 102.90 -10.47
C GLU A 70 15.99 101.81 -10.53
N LEU A 71 14.98 101.99 -11.38
CA LEU A 71 13.91 101.00 -11.55
C LEU A 71 14.38 99.71 -12.20
N GLU A 72 15.35 99.77 -13.11
CA GLU A 72 15.94 98.56 -13.67
C GLU A 72 16.74 97.79 -12.60
N GLN A 73 17.46 98.46 -11.71
CA GLN A 73 18.11 97.79 -10.57
C GLN A 73 17.10 97.18 -9.60
N ASP A 74 16.03 97.91 -9.28
CA ASP A 74 14.91 97.41 -8.46
C ASP A 74 14.27 96.16 -9.10
N TYR A 75 14.04 96.21 -10.41
CA TYR A 75 13.51 95.09 -11.18
C TYR A 75 14.39 93.85 -11.07
N GLN A 76 15.71 93.99 -11.31
CA GLN A 76 16.63 92.86 -11.23
C GLN A 76 16.68 92.27 -9.80
N SER A 77 16.72 93.12 -8.78
CA SER A 77 16.69 92.69 -7.38
C SER A 77 15.41 91.92 -7.05
N ARG A 78 14.23 92.50 -7.35
CA ARG A 78 12.93 91.89 -7.08
C ARG A 78 12.67 90.65 -7.92
N SER A 79 13.16 90.60 -9.16
CA SER A 79 13.08 89.41 -10.02
C SER A 79 13.90 88.26 -9.45
N SER A 80 15.04 88.52 -8.80
CA SER A 80 15.84 87.46 -8.16
C SER A 80 15.19 86.88 -6.90
N GLN A 81 14.37 87.67 -6.21
CA GLN A 81 13.62 87.30 -5.00
C GLN A 81 12.20 86.80 -5.30
N LEU A 82 11.85 86.68 -6.58
CA LEU A 82 10.52 86.32 -7.04
C LEU A 82 10.04 84.97 -6.47
N PRO A 83 10.86 83.90 -6.39
CA PRO A 83 10.41 82.62 -5.84
C PRO A 83 9.97 82.72 -4.37
N GLN A 84 10.72 83.46 -3.53
CA GLN A 84 10.38 83.65 -2.12
C GLN A 84 9.11 84.48 -1.96
N SER A 85 8.96 85.54 -2.77
CA SER A 85 7.75 86.38 -2.76
C SER A 85 6.51 85.58 -3.18
N ILE A 86 6.62 84.73 -4.20
CA ILE A 86 5.51 83.86 -4.66
C ILE A 86 5.12 82.89 -3.55
N GLU A 87 6.09 82.27 -2.88
CA GLU A 87 5.79 81.30 -1.83
C GLU A 87 5.16 81.96 -0.60
N ALA A 88 5.57 83.18 -0.23
CA ALA A 88 4.92 83.96 0.82
C ALA A 88 3.46 84.28 0.47
N ASP A 89 3.20 84.71 -0.77
CA ASP A 89 1.84 84.98 -1.25
C ASP A 89 0.99 83.70 -1.27
N LEU A 90 1.56 82.56 -1.67
CA LEU A 90 0.87 81.27 -1.63
C LEU A 90 0.57 80.84 -0.20
N ALA A 91 1.51 81.00 0.74
CA ALA A 91 1.29 80.70 2.15
C ALA A 91 0.16 81.54 2.74
N ALA A 92 0.09 82.84 2.39
CA ALA A 92 -1.01 83.69 2.78
C ALA A 92 -2.35 83.16 2.25
N VAL A 93 -2.43 82.78 0.97
CA VAL A 93 -3.67 82.21 0.40
C VAL A 93 -4.03 80.86 1.03
N ARG A 94 -3.05 80.00 1.36
CA ARG A 94 -3.30 78.73 2.07
C ARG A 94 -3.92 78.94 3.45
N SER A 95 -3.53 80.00 4.16
CA SER A 95 -4.05 80.35 5.49
C SER A 95 -5.53 80.78 5.49
N GLU A 96 -6.07 81.15 4.34
CA GLU A 96 -7.49 81.52 4.19
C GLU A 96 -8.43 80.30 4.08
N GLY A 97 -7.88 79.09 3.91
CA GLY A 97 -8.63 77.85 3.72
C GLY A 97 -8.46 76.85 4.88
N PRO A 98 -9.26 75.76 4.89
CA PRO A 98 -9.22 74.74 5.96
C PRO A 98 -7.86 74.04 6.01
N SER A 99 -7.19 73.93 7.16
CA SER A 99 -5.84 73.36 7.28
C SER A 99 -5.77 71.84 7.46
N ASP A 100 -6.89 71.14 7.35
CA ASP A 100 -6.97 69.72 7.72
C ASP A 100 -6.15 68.82 6.78
N PRO A 101 -5.54 67.75 7.32
CA PRO A 101 -4.84 66.77 6.51
C PRO A 101 -5.82 66.00 5.62
N VAL A 102 -5.51 65.93 4.33
CA VAL A 102 -6.33 65.25 3.31
C VAL A 102 -5.48 64.27 2.50
N ALA A 103 -6.14 63.33 1.82
CA ALA A 103 -5.48 62.37 0.95
C ALA A 103 -4.63 63.06 -0.15
N PRO A 104 -3.59 62.41 -0.70
CA PRO A 104 -2.65 63.04 -1.64
C PRO A 104 -3.29 63.73 -2.86
N ILE A 105 -4.27 63.09 -3.52
CA ILE A 105 -4.99 63.68 -4.66
C ILE A 105 -5.80 64.92 -4.24
N GLN A 106 -6.44 64.85 -3.08
CA GLN A 106 -7.20 65.97 -2.52
C GLN A 106 -6.28 67.13 -2.11
N SER A 107 -5.06 66.82 -1.64
CA SER A 107 -4.03 67.82 -1.34
C SER A 107 -3.60 68.60 -2.59
N ILE A 108 -3.40 67.90 -3.72
CA ILE A 108 -3.06 68.55 -5.01
C ILE A 108 -4.22 69.40 -5.53
N ILE A 109 -5.47 68.91 -5.45
CA ILE A 109 -6.66 69.67 -5.84
C ILE A 109 -6.75 70.97 -5.02
N ARG A 110 -6.51 70.90 -3.72
CA ARG A 110 -6.49 72.06 -2.83
C ARG A 110 -5.37 73.05 -3.19
N GLU A 111 -4.17 72.58 -3.49
CA GLU A 111 -3.05 73.44 -3.93
C GLU A 111 -3.34 74.10 -5.29
N LEU A 112 -4.00 73.40 -6.22
CA LEU A 112 -4.48 73.99 -7.48
C LEU A 112 -5.51 75.10 -7.25
N GLN A 113 -6.42 74.94 -6.28
CA GLN A 113 -7.37 76.00 -5.90
C GLN A 113 -6.66 77.24 -5.34
N VAL A 114 -5.66 77.04 -4.49
CA VAL A 114 -4.81 78.11 -3.93
C VAL A 114 -4.09 78.85 -5.05
N LEU A 115 -3.45 78.13 -5.98
CA LEU A 115 -2.76 78.72 -7.12
C LEU A 115 -3.70 79.50 -8.04
N ASN A 116 -4.87 78.95 -8.35
CA ASN A 116 -5.88 79.63 -9.17
C ASN A 116 -6.36 80.93 -8.52
N LYS A 117 -6.60 80.92 -7.20
CA LYS A 117 -7.01 82.10 -6.45
C LYS A 117 -5.92 83.17 -6.43
N LEU A 118 -4.65 82.80 -6.21
CA LEU A 118 -3.53 83.74 -6.28
C LEU A 118 -3.35 84.30 -7.69
N HIS A 119 -3.41 83.44 -8.70
CA HIS A 119 -3.30 83.83 -10.10
C HIS A 119 -4.38 84.87 -10.46
N GLN A 120 -5.64 84.65 -10.08
CA GLN A 120 -6.73 85.62 -10.28
C GLN A 120 -6.44 86.97 -9.62
N ARG A 121 -5.96 86.97 -8.36
CA ARG A 121 -5.60 88.21 -7.64
C ARG A 121 -4.48 88.97 -8.33
N LYS A 122 -3.41 88.27 -8.75
CA LYS A 122 -2.27 88.88 -9.44
C LYS A 122 -2.63 89.37 -10.84
N THR A 123 -3.57 88.71 -11.54
CA THR A 123 -4.11 89.22 -12.81
C THR A 123 -4.87 90.53 -12.62
N ALA A 124 -5.69 90.64 -11.59
CA ALA A 124 -6.39 91.89 -11.28
C ALA A 124 -5.41 93.01 -10.90
N GLU A 125 -4.37 92.69 -10.11
CA GLU A 125 -3.30 93.64 -9.76
C GLU A 125 -2.52 94.11 -10.99
N LEU A 126 -2.18 93.19 -11.90
CA LEU A 126 -1.52 93.52 -13.17
C LEU A 126 -2.36 94.49 -14.01
N HIS A 127 -3.66 94.24 -14.13
CA HIS A 127 -4.57 95.11 -14.88
C HIS A 127 -4.60 96.52 -14.27
N HIS A 128 -4.69 96.62 -12.95
CA HIS A 128 -4.66 97.88 -12.23
C HIS A 128 -3.34 98.64 -12.47
N LYS A 129 -2.19 97.97 -12.27
CA LYS A 129 -0.86 98.57 -12.47
C LYS A 129 -0.62 98.97 -13.93
N THR A 130 -1.09 98.18 -14.90
CA THR A 130 -1.01 98.52 -16.33
C THR A 130 -1.80 99.79 -16.65
N THR A 131 -2.99 99.96 -16.04
CA THR A 131 -3.79 101.18 -16.21
C THR A 131 -3.05 102.41 -15.67
N THR A 132 -2.43 102.30 -14.49
CA THR A 132 -1.61 103.38 -13.91
C THR A 132 -0.33 103.66 -14.72
N ALA A 133 0.32 102.61 -15.24
CA ALA A 133 1.49 102.73 -16.10
C ALA A 133 1.19 103.54 -17.36
N ASN A 134 0.03 103.29 -17.98
CA ASN A 134 -0.38 103.96 -19.20
C ASN A 134 -0.93 105.38 -18.97
N ALA A 135 -1.09 105.85 -17.73
CA ALA A 135 -1.71 107.14 -17.43
C ALA A 135 -0.93 108.34 -18.01
N PHE A 136 0.41 108.29 -18.01
CA PHE A 136 1.23 109.38 -18.52
C PHE A 136 1.43 109.36 -20.04
N TYR A 137 1.50 108.24 -20.74
CA TYR A 137 1.70 108.29 -22.22
C TYR A 137 0.56 107.66 -23.04
N GLY A 138 -0.43 107.05 -22.40
CA GLY A 138 -1.42 106.19 -23.07
C GLY A 138 -0.86 104.81 -23.44
N GLY A 139 0.39 104.52 -23.06
CA GLY A 139 1.13 103.29 -23.34
C GLY A 139 2.37 103.20 -22.45
N ASP A 140 3.29 102.30 -22.79
CA ASP A 140 4.46 101.98 -21.97
C ASP A 140 5.35 103.22 -21.70
N PRO A 141 5.49 103.66 -20.43
CA PRO A 141 6.30 104.81 -20.09
C PRO A 141 7.81 104.60 -20.21
N PHE A 142 8.29 103.36 -20.40
CA PHE A 142 9.70 103.11 -20.72
C PHE A 142 10.04 103.45 -22.19
N ASN A 143 9.06 103.53 -23.08
CA ASN A 143 9.23 104.04 -24.45
C ASN A 143 9.16 105.57 -24.51
N TRP A 144 9.82 106.24 -23.58
CA TRP A 144 9.79 107.69 -23.47
C TRP A 144 10.82 108.34 -24.41
N ASN A 145 10.55 109.58 -24.77
CA ASN A 145 11.59 110.50 -25.22
C ASN A 145 11.38 111.86 -24.56
N ILE A 146 12.47 112.63 -24.47
CA ILE A 146 12.45 113.91 -23.76
C ILE A 146 11.54 114.94 -24.45
N HIS A 147 11.35 114.87 -25.77
CA HIS A 147 10.48 115.80 -26.50
C HIS A 147 9.00 115.57 -26.19
N ASP A 148 8.53 114.32 -26.20
CA ASP A 148 7.16 113.93 -25.87
C ASP A 148 6.85 114.16 -24.39
N TYR A 149 7.84 113.89 -23.52
CA TYR A 149 7.76 114.28 -22.12
C TYR A 149 7.50 115.78 -21.98
N MET A 150 8.35 116.63 -22.57
CA MET A 150 8.23 118.09 -22.44
C MET A 150 6.92 118.61 -23.03
N LEU A 151 6.46 118.05 -24.16
CA LEU A 151 5.18 118.40 -24.78
C LEU A 151 4.00 118.14 -23.84
N LYS A 152 3.98 117.00 -23.15
CA LYS A 152 2.94 116.67 -22.17
C LYS A 152 3.11 117.46 -20.87
N ALA A 153 4.34 117.62 -20.39
CA ALA A 153 4.66 118.33 -19.16
C ALA A 153 4.23 119.81 -19.22
N THR A 154 4.47 120.51 -20.33
CA THR A 154 4.04 121.90 -20.50
C THR A 154 2.51 122.09 -20.53
N LYS A 155 1.74 121.01 -20.77
CA LYS A 155 0.28 121.03 -20.66
C LYS A 155 -0.21 120.80 -19.22
N MET A 156 0.65 120.24 -18.36
CA MET A 156 0.35 119.94 -16.97
C MET A 156 0.79 121.07 -16.02
N GLU A 157 1.89 121.75 -16.33
CA GLU A 157 2.44 122.85 -15.53
C GLU A 157 3.14 123.90 -16.39
N GLN A 158 3.11 125.17 -15.96
CA GLN A 158 3.66 126.30 -16.73
C GLN A 158 5.18 126.24 -16.89
N TRP A 159 5.89 125.72 -15.89
CA TRP A 159 7.36 125.61 -15.86
C TRP A 159 7.80 124.21 -15.42
N PRO A 160 7.86 123.24 -16.34
CA PRO A 160 8.23 121.87 -16.00
C PRO A 160 9.67 121.75 -15.51
N GLY A 161 9.82 121.43 -14.23
CA GLY A 161 11.10 121.25 -13.56
C GLY A 161 11.33 119.82 -13.07
N PRO A 162 12.56 119.48 -12.65
CA PRO A 162 12.92 118.13 -12.23
C PRO A 162 12.12 117.61 -11.03
N ASN A 163 11.49 118.50 -10.25
CA ASN A 163 10.65 118.17 -9.10
C ASN A 163 9.16 118.53 -9.30
N GLY A 164 8.76 118.88 -10.53
CA GLY A 164 7.42 119.34 -10.87
C GLY A 164 6.35 118.25 -10.95
N LEU A 165 5.10 118.65 -11.15
CA LEU A 165 3.94 117.77 -11.23
C LEU A 165 4.05 116.76 -12.36
N ALA A 166 4.63 117.15 -13.51
CA ALA A 166 4.80 116.26 -14.64
C ALA A 166 5.83 115.16 -14.37
N THR A 167 6.95 115.49 -13.70
CA THR A 167 7.98 114.50 -13.33
C THR A 167 7.42 113.52 -12.30
N GLN A 168 6.63 114.00 -11.34
CA GLN A 168 5.97 113.14 -10.35
C GLN A 168 4.97 112.18 -11.01
N ALA A 169 4.13 112.66 -11.92
CA ALA A 169 3.17 111.83 -12.65
C ALA A 169 3.88 110.80 -13.54
N LEU A 170 4.96 111.17 -14.23
CA LEU A 170 5.78 110.22 -14.99
C LEU A 170 6.40 109.17 -14.08
N ASN A 171 6.94 109.56 -12.93
CA ASN A 171 7.52 108.62 -11.96
C ASN A 171 6.47 107.62 -11.45
N GLN A 172 5.22 108.04 -11.22
CA GLN A 172 4.12 107.14 -10.87
C GLN A 172 3.85 106.10 -11.97
N SER A 173 3.80 106.54 -13.24
CA SER A 173 3.63 105.65 -14.38
C SER A 173 4.83 104.69 -14.55
N LEU A 174 6.07 105.17 -14.43
CA LEU A 174 7.28 104.35 -14.50
C LEU A 174 7.33 103.29 -13.39
N ASN A 175 6.98 103.66 -12.15
CA ASN A 175 6.89 102.71 -11.04
C ASN A 175 5.84 101.63 -11.30
N ALA A 176 4.65 102.02 -11.74
CA ALA A 176 3.57 101.10 -12.05
C ALA A 176 3.91 100.17 -13.23
N ALA A 177 4.65 100.66 -14.22
CA ALA A 177 5.16 99.84 -15.32
C ALA A 177 6.20 98.82 -14.83
N ASN A 178 7.08 99.21 -13.90
CA ASN A 178 8.03 98.28 -13.28
C ASN A 178 7.32 97.17 -12.49
N ASP A 179 6.31 97.53 -11.71
CA ASP A 179 5.45 96.56 -11.00
C ASP A 179 4.70 95.64 -11.97
N ALA A 180 4.18 96.16 -13.08
CA ALA A 180 3.50 95.37 -14.11
C ALA A 180 4.43 94.35 -14.80
N ARG A 181 5.70 94.73 -15.05
CA ARG A 181 6.74 93.80 -15.55
C ARG A 181 6.97 92.65 -14.56
N LEU A 182 7.08 92.94 -13.26
CA LEU A 182 7.26 91.91 -12.23
C LEU A 182 6.02 91.02 -12.07
N LEU A 183 4.82 91.60 -12.08
CA LEU A 183 3.56 90.84 -12.00
C LEU A 183 3.39 89.89 -13.19
N SER A 184 3.86 90.28 -14.37
CA SER A 184 3.86 89.42 -15.56
C SER A 184 4.80 88.22 -15.40
N LEU A 185 5.99 88.40 -14.80
CA LEU A 185 6.88 87.29 -14.43
C LEU A 185 6.25 86.38 -13.36
N THR A 186 5.60 86.96 -12.36
CA THR A 186 4.85 86.22 -11.32
C THR A 186 3.80 85.32 -11.94
N LEU A 187 2.95 85.87 -12.81
CA LEU A 187 1.88 85.11 -13.47
C LEU A 187 2.44 84.00 -14.37
N HIS A 188 3.55 84.22 -15.06
CA HIS A 188 4.23 83.18 -15.83
C HIS A 188 4.65 82.00 -14.94
N SER A 189 5.31 82.27 -13.81
CA SER A 189 5.74 81.23 -12.86
C SER A 189 4.56 80.49 -12.21
N LEU A 190 3.50 81.22 -11.80
CA LEU A 190 2.28 80.61 -11.28
C LEU A 190 1.59 79.72 -12.33
N GLY A 191 1.55 80.14 -13.59
CA GLY A 191 1.01 79.36 -14.70
C GLY A 191 1.79 78.06 -14.93
N GLN A 192 3.13 78.11 -14.91
CA GLN A 192 3.96 76.91 -15.02
C GLN A 192 3.70 75.92 -13.87
N ARG A 193 3.62 76.42 -12.63
CA ARG A 193 3.33 75.59 -11.45
C ARG A 193 1.93 74.96 -11.53
N ASN A 194 0.94 75.70 -12.03
CA ASN A 194 -0.42 75.21 -12.24
C ASN A 194 -0.47 74.07 -13.27
N LEU A 195 0.20 74.24 -14.41
CA LEU A 195 0.29 73.20 -15.43
C LEU A 195 0.95 71.93 -14.89
N HIS A 196 2.05 72.07 -14.14
CA HIS A 196 2.74 70.93 -13.55
C HIS A 196 1.88 70.14 -12.56
N LEU A 197 1.16 70.84 -11.66
CA LEU A 197 0.27 70.17 -10.71
C LEU A 197 -0.95 69.55 -11.40
N THR A 198 -1.48 70.18 -12.45
CA THR A 198 -2.58 69.61 -13.25
C THR A 198 -2.14 68.33 -13.94
N GLN A 199 -0.94 68.31 -14.53
CA GLN A 199 -0.37 67.08 -15.12
C GLN A 199 -0.19 66.00 -14.05
N THR A 200 0.35 66.36 -12.89
CA THR A 200 0.54 65.44 -11.77
C THR A 200 -0.79 64.85 -11.31
N LEU A 201 -1.83 65.68 -11.15
CA LEU A 201 -3.18 65.24 -10.80
C LEU A 201 -3.72 64.22 -11.81
N ASN A 202 -3.63 64.52 -13.11
CA ASN A 202 -4.09 63.63 -14.16
C ASN A 202 -3.35 62.28 -14.14
N THR A 203 -2.02 62.29 -13.92
CA THR A 203 -1.24 61.05 -13.83
C THR A 203 -1.62 60.21 -12.62
N LEU A 204 -1.85 60.82 -11.46
CA LEU A 204 -2.24 60.11 -10.25
C LEU A 204 -3.67 59.54 -10.36
N GLN A 205 -4.60 60.30 -10.94
CA GLN A 205 -5.96 59.83 -11.20
C GLN A 205 -5.97 58.65 -12.19
N ALA A 206 -5.19 58.72 -13.27
CA ALA A 206 -5.06 57.61 -14.21
C ALA A 206 -4.42 56.36 -13.58
N ALA A 207 -3.43 56.54 -12.69
CA ALA A 207 -2.82 55.43 -11.97
C ALA A 207 -3.80 54.78 -10.98
N GLU A 208 -4.62 55.59 -10.28
CA GLU A 208 -5.62 55.08 -9.34
C GLU A 208 -6.74 54.32 -10.05
N THR A 209 -7.25 54.83 -11.17
CA THR A 209 -8.27 54.12 -11.96
C THR A 209 -7.74 52.82 -12.54
N ALA A 210 -6.49 52.82 -13.04
CA ALA A 210 -5.83 51.60 -13.52
C ALA A 210 -5.63 50.57 -12.39
N ARG A 211 -5.26 51.01 -11.18
CA ARG A 211 -5.12 50.13 -10.01
C ARG A 211 -6.45 49.47 -9.65
N LEU A 212 -7.52 50.26 -9.57
CA LEU A 212 -8.86 49.75 -9.24
C LEU A 212 -9.37 48.77 -10.30
N ALA A 213 -9.16 49.07 -11.60
CA ALA A 213 -9.53 48.16 -12.67
C ALA A 213 -8.74 46.83 -12.61
N ALA A 214 -7.43 46.89 -12.35
CA ALA A 214 -6.60 45.70 -12.20
C ALA A 214 -7.00 44.86 -10.98
N GLU A 215 -7.36 45.51 -9.87
CA GLU A 215 -7.84 44.82 -8.66
C GLU A 215 -9.20 44.13 -8.88
N GLN A 216 -10.14 44.80 -9.58
CA GLN A 216 -11.41 44.20 -9.96
C GLN A 216 -11.23 43.00 -10.89
N GLU A 217 -10.36 43.10 -11.90
CA GLU A 217 -10.08 41.99 -12.80
C GLU A 217 -9.40 40.83 -12.08
N ALA A 218 -8.43 41.10 -11.20
CA ALA A 218 -7.81 40.08 -10.37
C ALA A 218 -8.82 39.37 -9.47
N GLN A 219 -9.77 40.11 -8.88
CA GLN A 219 -10.86 39.53 -8.10
C GLN A 219 -11.80 38.66 -8.95
N ARG A 220 -12.15 39.10 -10.17
CA ARG A 220 -12.97 38.31 -11.11
C ARG A 220 -12.27 37.01 -11.51
N VAL A 221 -11.00 37.09 -11.91
CA VAL A 221 -10.19 35.92 -12.27
C VAL A 221 -10.05 34.98 -11.08
N ALA A 222 -9.79 35.48 -9.87
CA ALA A 222 -9.70 34.66 -8.67
C ALA A 222 -11.04 33.97 -8.33
N ALA A 223 -12.16 34.68 -8.48
CA ALA A 223 -13.50 34.12 -8.27
C ALA A 223 -13.85 33.04 -9.31
N GLU A 224 -13.51 33.27 -10.59
CA GLU A 224 -13.69 32.28 -11.65
C GLU A 224 -12.82 31.04 -11.44
N GLN A 225 -11.54 31.22 -11.09
CA GLN A 225 -10.65 30.11 -10.75
C GLN A 225 -11.13 29.32 -9.53
N ALA A 226 -11.65 30.01 -8.51
CA ALA A 226 -12.24 29.35 -7.34
C ALA A 226 -13.48 28.53 -7.72
N ARG A 227 -14.35 29.07 -8.60
CA ARG A 227 -15.51 28.35 -9.12
C ARG A 227 -15.09 27.12 -9.94
N LEU A 228 -14.13 27.25 -10.86
CA LEU A 228 -13.65 26.12 -11.67
C LEU A 228 -13.01 25.03 -10.80
N ARG A 229 -12.24 25.40 -9.77
CA ARG A 229 -11.69 24.44 -8.81
C ARG A 229 -12.78 23.74 -8.00
N ALA A 230 -13.80 24.46 -7.56
CA ALA A 230 -14.93 23.87 -6.85
C ALA A 230 -15.71 22.89 -7.74
N GLU A 231 -15.95 23.25 -9.00
CA GLU A 231 -16.62 22.39 -9.98
C GLU A 231 -15.79 21.14 -10.31
N ALA A 232 -14.48 21.29 -10.53
CA ALA A 232 -13.56 20.16 -10.75
C ALA A 232 -13.50 19.22 -9.54
N ASN A 233 -13.43 19.76 -8.32
CA ASN A 233 -13.46 18.95 -7.09
C ASN A 233 -14.80 18.23 -6.92
N ALA A 234 -15.92 18.90 -7.20
CA ALA A 234 -17.24 18.28 -7.15
C ALA A 234 -17.38 17.14 -8.18
N LEU A 235 -16.86 17.32 -9.40
CA LEU A 235 -16.83 16.28 -10.43
C LEU A 235 -15.96 15.09 -9.99
N ALA A 236 -14.76 15.35 -9.46
CA ALA A 236 -13.86 14.31 -8.96
C ALA A 236 -14.49 13.50 -7.81
N HIS A 237 -15.14 14.18 -6.86
CA HIS A 237 -15.88 13.52 -5.79
C HIS A 237 -17.06 12.70 -6.33
N ALA A 238 -17.81 13.20 -7.29
CA ALA A 238 -18.91 12.46 -7.92
C ALA A 238 -18.42 11.23 -8.69
N GLN A 239 -17.29 11.33 -9.40
CA GLN A 239 -16.67 10.21 -10.10
C GLN A 239 -16.17 9.13 -9.14
N GLU A 240 -15.52 9.52 -8.05
CA GLU A 240 -15.06 8.56 -7.04
C GLU A 240 -16.22 7.88 -6.32
N GLN A 241 -17.29 8.63 -5.99
CA GLN A 241 -18.51 8.04 -5.44
C GLN A 241 -19.17 7.06 -6.43
N ALA A 242 -19.25 7.41 -7.72
CA ALA A 242 -19.77 6.52 -8.75
C ALA A 242 -18.92 5.25 -8.91
N ARG A 243 -17.58 5.37 -8.80
CA ARG A 243 -16.66 4.24 -8.83
C ARG A 243 -16.86 3.30 -7.65
N LEU A 244 -16.97 3.85 -6.44
CA LEU A 244 -17.22 3.07 -5.21
C LEU A 244 -18.60 2.41 -5.27
N ALA A 245 -19.64 3.12 -5.74
CA ALA A 245 -20.96 2.55 -5.92
C ALA A 245 -20.96 1.41 -6.95
N ALA A 246 -20.28 1.57 -8.09
CA ALA A 246 -20.14 0.52 -9.10
C ALA A 246 -19.37 -0.70 -8.58
N MET A 247 -18.32 -0.49 -7.76
CA MET A 247 -17.58 -1.58 -7.11
C MET A 247 -18.46 -2.32 -6.10
N ALA A 248 -19.22 -1.60 -5.27
CA ALA A 248 -20.16 -2.19 -4.32
C ALA A 248 -21.30 -2.94 -5.02
N GLU A 249 -21.81 -2.43 -6.14
CA GLU A 249 -22.81 -3.12 -6.96
C GLU A 249 -22.23 -4.38 -7.63
N ALA A 250 -21.00 -4.30 -8.15
CA ALA A 250 -20.31 -5.46 -8.70
C ALA A 250 -20.05 -6.55 -7.65
N GLU A 251 -19.67 -6.16 -6.43
CA GLU A 251 -19.49 -7.08 -5.31
C GLU A 251 -20.82 -7.71 -4.86
N ARG A 252 -21.90 -6.93 -4.80
CA ARG A 252 -23.26 -7.46 -4.54
C ARG A 252 -23.71 -8.44 -5.60
N LEU A 253 -23.52 -8.13 -6.88
CA LEU A 253 -23.85 -9.02 -7.98
C LEU A 253 -22.95 -10.27 -7.99
N ALA A 254 -21.68 -10.16 -7.62
CA ALA A 254 -20.78 -11.30 -7.47
C ALA A 254 -21.20 -12.19 -6.30
N PHE A 255 -21.57 -11.59 -5.16
CA PHE A 255 -22.10 -12.31 -4.00
C PHE A 255 -23.45 -12.96 -4.31
N GLU A 256 -24.36 -12.28 -5.00
CA GLU A 256 -25.66 -12.82 -5.40
C GLU A 256 -25.50 -13.95 -6.43
N LYS A 257 -24.60 -13.81 -7.41
CA LYS A 257 -24.23 -14.90 -8.32
C LYS A 257 -23.58 -16.07 -7.60
N ALA A 258 -22.71 -15.82 -6.62
CA ALA A 258 -22.11 -16.87 -5.81
C ALA A 258 -23.16 -17.56 -4.93
N ARG A 259 -24.15 -16.82 -4.40
CA ARG A 259 -25.28 -17.37 -3.65
C ARG A 259 -26.18 -18.19 -4.55
N ILE A 260 -26.57 -17.69 -5.72
CA ILE A 260 -27.38 -18.43 -6.70
C ILE A 260 -26.62 -19.65 -7.20
N ALA A 261 -25.32 -19.53 -7.49
CA ALA A 261 -24.48 -20.68 -7.87
C ALA A 261 -24.43 -21.71 -6.75
N ALA A 262 -24.18 -21.28 -5.50
CA ALA A 262 -24.19 -22.12 -4.32
C ALA A 262 -25.55 -22.79 -4.09
N GLU A 263 -26.65 -22.05 -4.26
CA GLU A 263 -28.03 -22.53 -4.12
C GLU A 263 -28.41 -23.48 -5.26
N VAL A 264 -27.95 -23.25 -6.49
CA VAL A 264 -28.11 -24.18 -7.62
C VAL A 264 -27.27 -25.43 -7.41
N THR A 265 -26.02 -25.34 -6.92
CA THR A 265 -25.26 -26.53 -6.53
C THR A 265 -25.90 -27.24 -5.35
N ALA A 266 -26.40 -26.52 -4.34
CA ALA A 266 -27.07 -27.13 -3.18
C ALA A 266 -28.39 -27.76 -3.58
N GLN A 267 -29.16 -27.16 -4.49
CA GLN A 267 -30.35 -27.76 -5.09
C GLN A 267 -30.00 -28.91 -6.02
N TYR A 268 -28.88 -28.86 -6.75
CA TYR A 268 -28.41 -29.97 -7.57
C TYR A 268 -27.98 -31.15 -6.70
N PHE A 269 -27.21 -30.91 -5.63
CA PHE A 269 -26.85 -31.93 -4.66
C PHE A 269 -28.07 -32.40 -3.86
N ALA A 270 -29.00 -31.53 -3.48
CA ALA A 270 -30.23 -31.91 -2.78
C ALA A 270 -31.23 -32.61 -3.70
N ALA A 271 -31.28 -32.30 -5.01
CA ALA A 271 -32.11 -32.99 -5.99
C ALA A 271 -31.48 -34.31 -6.41
N GLU A 272 -30.15 -34.39 -6.53
CA GLU A 272 -29.42 -35.64 -6.74
C GLU A 272 -29.49 -36.49 -5.48
N GLN A 273 -29.43 -35.91 -4.29
CA GLN A 273 -29.65 -36.59 -3.02
C GLN A 273 -31.11 -37.01 -2.86
N ALA A 274 -32.11 -36.20 -3.24
CA ALA A 274 -33.51 -36.60 -3.24
C ALA A 274 -33.81 -37.66 -4.32
N ARG A 275 -33.09 -37.63 -5.45
CA ARG A 275 -33.16 -38.67 -6.48
C ARG A 275 -32.51 -39.95 -6.00
N LEU A 276 -31.35 -39.88 -5.36
CA LEU A 276 -30.68 -41.00 -4.72
C LEU A 276 -31.47 -41.51 -3.52
N GLU A 277 -32.17 -40.64 -2.80
CA GLU A 277 -33.05 -41.02 -1.68
C GLU A 277 -34.33 -41.64 -2.19
N ALA A 278 -34.92 -41.15 -3.29
CA ALA A 278 -36.09 -41.72 -3.96
C ALA A 278 -35.75 -43.00 -4.74
N GLU A 279 -34.56 -43.09 -5.33
CA GLU A 279 -33.99 -44.30 -5.91
C GLU A 279 -33.62 -45.26 -4.78
N ALA A 280 -33.08 -44.79 -3.67
CA ALA A 280 -32.93 -45.55 -2.43
C ALA A 280 -34.27 -45.82 -1.74
N GLU A 281 -35.38 -45.14 -2.05
CA GLU A 281 -36.70 -45.39 -1.48
C GLU A 281 -37.46 -46.41 -2.32
N ALA A 282 -37.33 -46.31 -3.65
CA ALA A 282 -37.74 -47.32 -4.60
C ALA A 282 -36.90 -48.58 -4.43
N GLN A 283 -35.59 -48.42 -4.17
CA GLN A 283 -34.68 -49.48 -3.79
C GLN A 283 -34.98 -49.91 -2.35
N ARG A 284 -35.35 -49.07 -1.37
CA ARG A 284 -35.82 -49.50 -0.03
C ARG A 284 -37.17 -50.19 -0.08
N GLN A 285 -38.01 -49.94 -1.09
CA GLN A 285 -39.29 -50.62 -1.30
C GLN A 285 -39.08 -51.93 -2.04
N ALA A 286 -38.21 -51.97 -3.04
CA ALA A 286 -37.74 -53.19 -3.70
C ALA A 286 -36.92 -54.05 -2.74
N ASP A 287 -36.11 -53.40 -1.92
CA ASP A 287 -35.31 -53.92 -0.82
C ASP A 287 -36.21 -54.24 0.34
N GLN A 288 -37.34 -53.57 0.64
CA GLN A 288 -38.31 -54.01 1.66
C GLN A 288 -39.05 -55.24 1.18
N LEU A 289 -39.45 -55.29 -0.09
CA LEU A 289 -39.97 -56.52 -0.69
C LEU A 289 -38.90 -57.62 -0.68
N PHE A 290 -37.64 -57.25 -0.93
CA PHE A 290 -36.51 -58.15 -0.92
C PHE A 290 -36.12 -58.54 0.50
N LEU A 291 -36.21 -57.66 1.52
CA LEU A 291 -35.93 -57.72 2.98
C LEU A 291 -37.11 -58.26 3.76
N GLU A 292 -38.30 -58.37 3.20
CA GLU A 292 -39.40 -59.11 3.78
C GLU A 292 -39.27 -60.57 3.32
N ASN A 293 -38.88 -60.77 2.05
CA ASN A 293 -38.34 -62.05 1.55
C ASN A 293 -36.98 -62.40 2.19
N GLN A 294 -36.13 -61.40 2.48
CA GLN A 294 -34.81 -61.55 3.08
C GLN A 294 -35.00 -61.65 4.57
N ARG A 295 -35.90 -60.95 5.26
CA ARG A 295 -36.23 -61.18 6.68
C ARG A 295 -36.68 -62.60 6.88
N GLN A 296 -37.49 -63.16 5.98
CA GLN A 296 -37.84 -64.57 6.07
C GLN A 296 -36.63 -65.49 5.82
N ALA A 297 -35.66 -65.05 5.00
CA ALA A 297 -34.40 -65.75 4.75
C ALA A 297 -33.27 -65.46 5.78
N GLU A 298 -33.31 -64.33 6.47
CA GLU A 298 -32.34 -63.71 7.39
C GLU A 298 -32.78 -63.93 8.81
N GLU A 299 -34.05 -64.03 9.16
CA GLU A 299 -34.47 -64.57 10.46
C GLU A 299 -34.09 -66.07 10.54
N LYS A 300 -34.02 -66.72 9.37
CA LYS A 300 -33.40 -68.04 9.18
C LYS A 300 -31.86 -67.95 9.18
N ALA A 301 -31.26 -67.02 8.44
CA ALA A 301 -29.80 -66.90 8.34
C ALA A 301 -29.11 -66.17 9.51
N LEU A 302 -29.81 -65.42 10.37
CA LEU A 302 -29.35 -64.71 11.57
C LEU A 302 -29.38 -65.67 12.77
N ARG A 303 -30.32 -66.63 12.79
CA ARG A 303 -30.15 -67.83 13.64
C ARG A 303 -28.88 -68.58 13.24
N ASP A 304 -28.67 -68.79 11.94
CA ASP A 304 -27.47 -69.49 11.44
C ASP A 304 -26.18 -68.64 11.59
N ALA A 305 -26.25 -67.31 11.53
CA ALA A 305 -25.11 -66.39 11.59
C ALA A 305 -24.77 -65.90 13.00
N VAL A 306 -25.71 -65.85 13.95
CA VAL A 306 -25.38 -65.65 15.38
C VAL A 306 -24.71 -66.91 15.94
N GLU A 307 -25.03 -68.10 15.42
CA GLU A 307 -24.25 -69.32 15.68
C GLU A 307 -22.86 -69.28 15.01
N ALA A 308 -22.72 -68.68 13.83
CA ALA A 308 -21.43 -68.57 13.13
C ALA A 308 -20.52 -67.44 13.65
N ALA A 309 -21.07 -66.30 14.08
CA ALA A 309 -20.32 -65.14 14.56
C ALA A 309 -19.87 -65.27 16.03
N LYS A 310 -20.39 -66.26 16.77
CA LYS A 310 -19.84 -66.65 18.08
C LYS A 310 -18.62 -67.57 17.96
N ALA A 311 -18.18 -67.92 16.74
CA ALA A 311 -17.09 -68.88 16.48
C ALA A 311 -15.81 -68.29 15.83
N ALA A 312 -15.70 -66.97 15.68
CA ALA A 312 -14.55 -66.36 14.98
C ALA A 312 -14.02 -65.08 15.64
N GLN A 313 -13.80 -65.11 16.96
CA GLN A 313 -12.89 -64.20 17.64
C GLN A 313 -11.55 -64.92 17.85
N GLY A 314 -10.48 -64.44 17.20
CA GLY A 314 -9.12 -64.93 17.38
C GLY A 314 -8.25 -64.77 16.14
N ASP A 315 -7.00 -64.38 16.36
CA ASP A 315 -5.90 -64.26 15.37
C ASP A 315 -5.98 -65.33 14.28
N ARG A 316 -6.53 -64.98 13.11
CA ARG A 316 -6.56 -65.85 11.94
C ARG A 316 -5.92 -65.16 10.72
N PRO A 317 -5.06 -65.87 9.97
CA PRO A 317 -4.40 -65.34 8.78
C PRO A 317 -5.40 -64.97 7.67
N PHE A 318 -5.11 -63.91 6.92
CA PHE A 318 -6.00 -63.36 5.89
C PHE A 318 -6.21 -64.35 4.71
N PRO A 319 -7.45 -64.63 4.28
CA PRO A 319 -7.71 -65.54 3.16
C PRO A 319 -7.53 -64.87 1.79
N VAL A 320 -6.72 -65.47 0.92
CA VAL A 320 -6.44 -65.01 -0.44
C VAL A 320 -6.58 -66.15 -1.46
N SER A 321 -7.17 -65.83 -2.61
CA SER A 321 -7.26 -66.75 -3.75
C SER A 321 -5.93 -66.81 -4.49
N GLY A 322 -5.33 -68.00 -4.62
CA GLY A 322 -4.15 -68.20 -5.45
C GLY A 322 -4.39 -67.83 -6.91
N ALA A 323 -5.60 -68.04 -7.43
CA ALA A 323 -5.99 -67.65 -8.79
C ALA A 323 -5.98 -66.13 -8.98
N ALA A 324 -6.41 -65.37 -7.98
CA ALA A 324 -6.34 -63.90 -8.05
C ALA A 324 -4.88 -63.43 -8.03
N ALA A 325 -4.07 -63.98 -7.12
CA ALA A 325 -2.67 -63.61 -6.96
C ALA A 325 -1.78 -64.02 -8.15
N ALA A 326 -2.14 -65.06 -8.88
CA ALA A 326 -1.45 -65.44 -10.11
C ALA A 326 -1.73 -64.48 -11.28
N ASN A 327 -2.90 -63.82 -11.28
CA ASN A 327 -3.33 -62.93 -12.35
C ASN A 327 -2.90 -61.47 -12.16
N GLY A 328 -2.35 -61.12 -11.00
CA GLY A 328 -1.82 -59.77 -10.75
C GLY A 328 -1.79 -59.39 -9.26
N PRO A 329 -1.58 -58.10 -8.96
CA PRO A 329 -1.59 -57.58 -7.60
C PRO A 329 -2.90 -57.83 -6.86
N VAL A 330 -2.83 -58.24 -5.59
CA VAL A 330 -3.99 -58.44 -4.70
C VAL A 330 -3.78 -57.66 -3.41
N PHE A 331 -4.77 -56.84 -3.06
CA PHE A 331 -4.82 -56.07 -1.81
C PHE A 331 -5.69 -56.79 -0.81
N THR A 332 -5.23 -56.89 0.44
CA THR A 332 -5.91 -57.60 1.51
C THR A 332 -5.97 -56.74 2.77
N VAL A 333 -7.11 -56.75 3.46
CA VAL A 333 -7.33 -56.06 4.73
C VAL A 333 -7.88 -57.03 5.77
N ALA A 334 -8.04 -56.59 7.02
CA ALA A 334 -8.58 -57.42 8.10
C ALA A 334 -9.93 -58.09 7.79
N ALA A 335 -10.79 -57.40 7.03
CA ALA A 335 -12.09 -57.90 6.60
C ALA A 335 -12.03 -58.91 5.44
N GLY A 336 -10.89 -59.06 4.75
CA GLY A 336 -10.73 -59.96 3.61
C GLY A 336 -9.96 -59.35 2.42
N ALA A 337 -9.92 -60.08 1.30
CA ALA A 337 -9.31 -59.58 0.06
C ALA A 337 -10.21 -58.51 -0.58
N ILE A 338 -9.63 -57.42 -1.04
CA ILE A 338 -10.36 -56.30 -1.67
C ILE A 338 -10.83 -56.71 -3.06
N ALA A 339 -12.10 -56.47 -3.39
CA ALA A 339 -12.63 -56.74 -4.72
C ALA A 339 -12.01 -55.79 -5.76
N THR A 340 -11.16 -56.31 -6.63
CA THR A 340 -10.67 -55.58 -7.82
C THR A 340 -11.24 -56.19 -9.09
N SER A 341 -11.72 -55.34 -10.00
CA SER A 341 -12.11 -55.80 -11.33
C SER A 341 -10.88 -56.32 -12.10
N THR A 342 -11.08 -57.19 -13.08
CA THR A 342 -9.99 -57.67 -13.97
C THR A 342 -9.28 -56.50 -14.67
N ALA A 343 -10.04 -55.46 -15.08
CA ALA A 343 -9.49 -54.28 -15.72
C ALA A 343 -8.62 -53.44 -14.75
N SER A 344 -9.08 -53.25 -13.51
CA SER A 344 -8.33 -52.53 -12.47
C SER A 344 -7.04 -53.27 -12.11
N THR A 345 -7.12 -54.59 -11.93
CA THR A 345 -5.95 -55.44 -11.62
C THR A 345 -4.90 -55.35 -12.73
N LEU A 346 -5.33 -55.41 -14.00
CA LEU A 346 -4.43 -55.28 -15.14
C LEU A 346 -3.81 -53.87 -15.24
N ALA A 347 -4.58 -52.82 -14.95
CA ALA A 347 -4.07 -51.44 -14.95
C ALA A 347 -3.00 -51.23 -13.88
N ILE A 348 -3.23 -51.74 -12.66
CA ILE A 348 -2.28 -51.68 -11.53
C ILE A 348 -1.02 -52.48 -11.87
N GLN A 349 -1.16 -53.69 -12.42
CA GLN A 349 -0.01 -54.50 -12.85
C GLN A 349 0.81 -53.81 -13.94
N THR A 350 0.14 -53.16 -14.90
CA THR A 350 0.80 -52.40 -15.98
C THR A 350 1.57 -51.21 -15.41
N SER A 351 0.95 -50.47 -14.48
CA SER A 351 1.60 -49.36 -13.80
C SER A 351 2.81 -49.82 -12.98
N LEU A 352 2.69 -50.94 -12.24
CA LEU A 352 3.80 -51.53 -11.47
C LEU A 352 5.01 -51.80 -12.37
N ARG A 353 4.81 -52.50 -13.49
CA ARG A 353 5.90 -52.83 -14.43
C ARG A 353 6.52 -51.56 -15.04
N ALA A 354 5.70 -50.57 -15.37
CA ALA A 354 6.19 -49.28 -15.89
C ALA A 354 7.02 -48.54 -14.83
N ALA A 355 6.56 -48.50 -13.57
CA ALA A 355 7.28 -47.89 -12.46
C ALA A 355 8.61 -48.59 -12.18
N VAL A 356 8.64 -49.93 -12.19
CA VAL A 356 9.89 -50.71 -12.03
C VAL A 356 10.93 -50.32 -13.09
N LEU A 357 10.53 -50.27 -14.36
CA LEU A 357 11.44 -49.90 -15.45
C LEU A 357 11.93 -48.46 -15.31
N ALA A 358 11.01 -47.52 -15.04
CA ALA A 358 11.34 -46.10 -14.94
C ALA A 358 12.25 -45.79 -13.73
N VAL A 359 12.01 -46.45 -12.59
CA VAL A 359 12.84 -46.30 -11.38
C VAL A 359 14.24 -46.86 -11.59
N LEU A 360 14.39 -48.00 -12.28
CA LEU A 360 15.71 -48.57 -12.57
C LEU A 360 16.51 -47.71 -13.56
N GLU A 361 15.85 -47.17 -14.58
CA GLU A 361 16.47 -46.24 -15.53
C GLU A 361 16.92 -44.96 -14.82
N ALA A 362 16.05 -44.36 -14.01
CA ALA A 362 16.36 -43.15 -13.25
C ALA A 362 17.44 -43.39 -12.18
N ALA A 363 17.47 -44.55 -11.52
CA ALA A 363 18.51 -44.91 -10.57
C ALA A 363 19.88 -45.10 -11.23
N ALA A 364 19.95 -45.57 -12.48
CA ALA A 364 21.21 -45.64 -13.22
C ALA A 364 21.79 -44.25 -13.55
N ALA A 365 20.95 -43.22 -13.63
CA ALA A 365 21.32 -41.83 -13.90
C ALA A 365 21.48 -40.97 -12.64
N SER A 366 21.18 -41.52 -11.45
CA SER A 366 21.09 -40.80 -10.17
C SER A 366 22.09 -41.35 -9.15
N ALA A 367 22.67 -40.47 -8.32
CA ALA A 367 23.44 -40.87 -7.13
C ALA A 367 22.57 -40.99 -5.86
N GLY A 368 21.28 -40.65 -5.95
CA GLY A 368 20.31 -40.67 -4.84
C GLY A 368 19.26 -41.78 -4.98
N ALA A 369 18.47 -41.99 -3.92
CA ALA A 369 17.36 -42.95 -3.95
C ALA A 369 16.26 -42.47 -4.91
N VAL A 370 15.58 -43.41 -5.58
CA VAL A 370 14.55 -43.12 -6.57
C VAL A 370 13.31 -43.96 -6.25
N VAL A 371 12.13 -43.33 -6.24
CA VAL A 371 10.83 -43.98 -6.02
C VAL A 371 9.87 -43.69 -7.17
N GLY A 372 8.94 -44.60 -7.45
CA GLY A 372 7.87 -44.43 -8.43
C GLY A 372 6.56 -45.00 -7.93
N GLY A 373 5.49 -44.20 -7.94
CA GLY A 373 4.16 -44.64 -7.50
C GLY A 373 3.48 -45.52 -8.56
N PHE A 374 2.74 -46.54 -8.14
CA PHE A 374 2.03 -47.42 -9.08
C PHE A 374 0.57 -47.72 -8.71
N ALA A 375 0.18 -47.59 -7.45
CA ALA A 375 -1.19 -47.84 -7.03
C ALA A 375 -1.59 -46.95 -5.86
N ALA A 376 -2.88 -46.65 -5.76
CA ALA A 376 -3.50 -46.03 -4.61
C ALA A 376 -4.68 -46.89 -4.16
N LEU A 377 -4.80 -47.04 -2.85
CA LEU A 377 -5.95 -47.65 -2.21
C LEU A 377 -6.69 -46.52 -1.47
N LEU A 378 -8.00 -46.42 -1.68
CA LEU A 378 -8.84 -45.39 -1.08
C LEU A 378 -9.81 -46.03 -0.07
N TRP A 379 -9.78 -45.53 1.17
CA TRP A 379 -10.64 -46.00 2.26
C TRP A 379 -11.79 -45.02 2.52
N PRO A 380 -13.02 -45.52 2.76
CA PRO A 380 -14.03 -44.76 3.47
C PRO A 380 -13.67 -44.75 4.97
N SER A 381 -13.37 -43.54 5.46
CA SER A 381 -12.94 -43.18 6.82
C SER A 381 -14.03 -43.43 7.88
N PRO A 382 -14.05 -44.61 8.53
CA PRO A 382 -13.83 -44.59 9.98
C PRO A 382 -13.00 -45.77 10.51
N LEU A 383 -12.49 -46.64 9.64
CA LEU A 383 -11.44 -47.59 10.01
C LEU A 383 -10.12 -46.85 9.87
N GLY A 384 -9.75 -46.16 10.94
CA GLY A 384 -8.62 -45.26 11.05
C GLY A 384 -7.29 -45.91 10.64
N ASN A 385 -6.25 -45.09 10.60
CA ASN A 385 -4.90 -45.33 10.08
C ASN A 385 -4.12 -46.52 10.72
N SER A 386 -4.83 -47.42 11.40
CA SER A 386 -4.36 -48.54 12.21
C SER A 386 -4.81 -49.93 11.74
N ASP A 387 -5.58 -50.04 10.67
CA ASP A 387 -5.99 -51.34 10.12
C ASP A 387 -4.86 -52.03 9.36
N ARG A 388 -4.69 -53.33 9.61
CA ARG A 388 -3.68 -54.16 8.94
C ARG A 388 -4.08 -54.39 7.48
N TYR A 389 -3.20 -54.03 6.54
CA TYR A 389 -3.29 -54.38 5.13
C TYR A 389 -2.03 -55.12 4.65
N ALA A 390 -2.22 -55.90 3.59
CA ALA A 390 -1.16 -56.57 2.85
C ALA A 390 -1.34 -56.39 1.35
N LEU A 391 -0.23 -56.32 0.63
CA LEU A 391 -0.18 -56.34 -0.83
C LEU A 391 0.66 -57.52 -1.28
N SER A 392 0.11 -58.37 -2.15
CA SER A 392 0.87 -59.42 -2.83
C SER A 392 0.95 -59.16 -4.33
N VAL A 393 2.13 -59.32 -4.92
CA VAL A 393 2.36 -59.18 -6.35
C VAL A 393 3.15 -60.39 -6.90
N PRO A 394 2.91 -60.82 -8.16
CA PRO A 394 3.78 -61.79 -8.81
C PRO A 394 5.22 -61.30 -8.87
N LEU A 395 6.18 -62.12 -8.41
CA LEU A 395 7.60 -61.73 -8.39
C LEU A 395 8.15 -61.39 -9.78
N THR A 396 7.58 -62.00 -10.82
CA THR A 396 7.91 -61.74 -12.23
C THR A 396 7.67 -60.30 -12.65
N ASP A 397 6.83 -59.55 -11.93
CA ASP A 397 6.57 -58.13 -12.19
C ASP A 397 7.69 -57.22 -11.65
N LEU A 398 8.57 -57.73 -10.79
CA LEU A 398 9.67 -57.00 -10.17
C LEU A 398 11.05 -57.40 -10.70
N THR A 399 11.25 -58.67 -11.07
CA THR A 399 12.51 -59.16 -11.61
C THR A 399 12.32 -60.39 -12.49
N SER A 400 13.16 -60.56 -13.51
CA SER A 400 13.29 -61.81 -14.27
C SER A 400 14.36 -62.71 -13.63
N ARG A 401 13.95 -63.61 -12.74
CA ARG A 401 14.81 -64.69 -12.22
C ARG A 401 14.22 -66.05 -12.54
N ASP A 402 15.08 -67.05 -12.69
CA ASP A 402 14.68 -68.45 -12.87
C ASP A 402 13.97 -68.98 -11.61
N SER A 403 12.86 -69.68 -11.80
CA SER A 403 12.02 -70.21 -10.72
C SER A 403 12.64 -71.44 -10.04
N GLN A 404 13.52 -72.19 -10.71
CA GLN A 404 14.20 -73.35 -10.11
C GLN A 404 15.21 -72.97 -9.03
N ASP A 405 15.89 -71.82 -9.17
CA ASP A 405 16.84 -71.32 -8.17
C ASP A 405 16.13 -70.81 -6.90
N LEU A 406 14.94 -70.22 -7.05
CA LEU A 406 14.19 -69.64 -5.94
C LEU A 406 13.70 -70.70 -4.93
N HIS A 407 13.31 -71.89 -5.40
CA HIS A 407 12.83 -72.95 -4.52
C HIS A 407 13.94 -73.48 -3.60
N ALA A 408 15.16 -73.66 -4.13
CA ALA A 408 16.31 -74.10 -3.33
C ALA A 408 16.69 -73.05 -2.26
N ILE A 409 16.61 -71.75 -2.60
CA ILE A 409 16.87 -70.66 -1.64
C ILE A 409 15.78 -70.63 -0.55
N ALA A 410 14.51 -70.84 -0.93
CA ALA A 410 13.40 -70.91 0.00
C ALA A 410 13.54 -72.07 1.01
N GLN A 411 13.98 -73.25 0.55
CA GLN A 411 14.26 -74.41 1.43
C GLN A 411 15.35 -74.11 2.47
N ALA A 412 16.33 -73.28 2.10
CA ALA A 412 17.39 -72.85 3.01
C ALA A 412 17.01 -71.64 3.88
N ASN A 413 15.78 -71.11 3.77
CA ASN A 413 15.37 -69.83 4.36
C ASN A 413 16.33 -68.68 4.03
N GLY A 414 16.87 -68.68 2.81
CA GLY A 414 17.84 -67.69 2.35
C GLY A 414 17.21 -66.33 2.01
N GLU A 415 18.04 -65.45 1.47
CA GLU A 415 17.65 -64.13 0.99
C GLU A 415 18.17 -63.93 -0.44
N ILE A 416 17.46 -63.14 -1.24
CA ILE A 416 17.94 -62.69 -2.54
C ILE A 416 18.04 -61.18 -2.60
N ALA A 417 19.00 -60.68 -3.38
CA ALA A 417 19.04 -59.28 -3.74
C ALA A 417 18.05 -59.00 -4.87
N LEU A 418 17.06 -58.14 -4.62
CA LEU A 418 16.19 -57.58 -5.64
C LEU A 418 16.69 -56.19 -6.05
N PRO A 419 16.52 -55.80 -7.33
CA PRO A 419 16.93 -54.47 -7.79
C PRO A 419 15.97 -53.37 -7.30
N VAL A 420 14.73 -53.73 -6.98
CA VAL A 420 13.70 -52.83 -6.45
C VAL A 420 13.01 -53.40 -5.20
N ALA A 421 12.51 -52.53 -4.34
CA ALA A 421 11.65 -52.86 -3.20
C ALA A 421 10.29 -52.16 -3.33
N ILE A 422 9.22 -52.79 -2.81
CA ILE A 422 7.91 -52.13 -2.71
C ILE A 422 7.79 -51.50 -1.32
N GLY A 423 7.22 -50.31 -1.28
CA GLY A 423 6.82 -49.65 -0.05
C GLY A 423 5.46 -49.00 -0.17
N SER A 424 4.97 -48.47 0.93
CA SER A 424 3.73 -47.71 0.98
C SER A 424 3.88 -46.46 1.84
N ARG A 425 3.00 -45.49 1.57
CA ARG A 425 2.83 -44.27 2.35
C ARG A 425 1.34 -43.97 2.45
N THR A 426 0.89 -43.67 3.65
CA THR A 426 -0.50 -43.25 3.89
C THR A 426 -0.55 -41.73 4.00
N VAL A 427 -1.54 -41.11 3.35
CA VAL A 427 -1.85 -39.68 3.47
C VAL A 427 -3.36 -39.53 3.53
N GLY A 428 -3.89 -39.13 4.68
CA GLY A 428 -5.34 -39.07 4.91
C GLY A 428 -5.97 -40.44 4.71
N ASN A 429 -7.01 -40.52 3.88
CA ASN A 429 -7.74 -41.76 3.59
C ASN A 429 -7.17 -42.58 2.41
N THR A 430 -5.99 -42.23 1.92
CA THR A 430 -5.36 -42.86 0.76
C THR A 430 -4.02 -43.47 1.15
N THR A 431 -3.82 -44.75 0.85
CA THR A 431 -2.50 -45.40 0.90
C THR A 431 -1.99 -45.55 -0.51
N GLU A 432 -0.87 -44.91 -0.79
CA GLU A 432 -0.17 -45.02 -2.05
C GLU A 432 0.96 -46.06 -1.93
N PHE A 433 1.11 -46.88 -2.97
CA PHE A 433 2.13 -47.91 -3.08
C PHE A 433 3.18 -47.50 -4.13
N PHE A 434 4.43 -47.73 -3.78
CA PHE A 434 5.60 -47.27 -4.54
C PHE A 434 6.60 -48.39 -4.74
N VAL A 435 7.38 -48.26 -5.81
CA VAL A 435 8.59 -49.05 -6.07
C VAL A 435 9.79 -48.16 -5.87
N ALA A 436 10.82 -48.64 -5.17
CA ALA A 436 12.08 -47.92 -4.94
C ALA A 436 13.28 -48.72 -5.43
N ALA A 437 14.28 -48.05 -6.02
CA ALA A 437 15.55 -48.68 -6.34
C ALA A 437 16.32 -49.01 -5.06
N THR A 438 16.79 -50.26 -4.95
CA THR A 438 17.51 -50.71 -3.76
C THR A 438 18.95 -50.19 -3.76
N ASN A 439 19.43 -49.76 -2.59
CA ASN A 439 20.81 -49.27 -2.41
C ASN A 439 21.55 -49.95 -1.24
N GLY A 440 20.86 -50.82 -0.49
CA GLY A 440 21.43 -51.61 0.59
C GLY A 440 21.67 -50.84 1.90
N THR A 441 21.38 -49.54 1.96
CA THR A 441 21.51 -48.70 3.16
C THR A 441 20.16 -48.16 3.62
N THR A 442 19.48 -47.36 2.79
CA THR A 442 18.18 -46.74 3.12
C THR A 442 17.00 -47.54 2.56
N VAL A 443 17.19 -48.22 1.42
CA VAL A 443 16.20 -49.14 0.84
C VAL A 443 16.82 -50.55 0.84
N PRO A 444 16.27 -51.50 1.63
CA PRO A 444 16.82 -52.85 1.74
C PRO A 444 16.85 -53.57 0.38
N ALA A 445 18.01 -54.09 0.00
CA ALA A 445 18.15 -54.90 -1.22
C ALA A 445 17.88 -56.39 -0.99
N LYS A 446 18.17 -56.88 0.23
CA LYS A 446 18.04 -58.29 0.57
C LYS A 446 16.62 -58.59 1.02
N VAL A 447 15.99 -59.54 0.34
CA VAL A 447 14.61 -59.95 0.58
C VAL A 447 14.58 -61.42 0.99
N PRO A 448 14.00 -61.76 2.14
CA PRO A 448 13.88 -63.15 2.56
C PRO A 448 13.00 -63.97 1.63
N VAL A 449 13.44 -65.18 1.30
CA VAL A 449 12.70 -66.16 0.50
C VAL A 449 12.27 -67.31 1.39
N ARG A 450 10.98 -67.63 1.40
CA ARG A 450 10.37 -68.62 2.29
C ARG A 450 9.47 -69.57 1.52
N LEU A 451 9.31 -70.76 2.06
CA LEU A 451 8.28 -71.69 1.62
C LEU A 451 7.00 -71.47 2.43
N PRO A 452 5.83 -71.51 1.80
CA PRO A 452 4.58 -71.56 2.55
C PRO A 452 4.41 -72.94 3.21
N ALA A 453 3.75 -72.99 4.36
CA ALA A 453 3.36 -74.24 5.00
C ALA A 453 2.01 -74.70 4.45
N PHE A 454 1.93 -75.89 3.86
CA PHE A 454 0.63 -76.44 3.45
C PHE A 454 -0.15 -76.92 4.67
N ASP A 455 -1.36 -76.39 4.88
CA ASP A 455 -2.28 -76.87 5.89
C ASP A 455 -3.31 -77.81 5.23
N PRO A 456 -3.16 -79.14 5.37
CA PRO A 456 -4.05 -80.11 4.75
C PRO A 456 -5.47 -80.07 5.33
N GLY A 457 -5.67 -79.54 6.54
CA GLY A 457 -7.00 -79.35 7.13
C GLY A 457 -7.75 -78.19 6.49
N LEU A 458 -7.02 -77.21 5.96
CA LEU A 458 -7.58 -76.04 5.27
C LEU A 458 -7.55 -76.16 3.75
N ASN A 459 -6.82 -77.15 3.23
CA ASN A 459 -6.46 -77.27 1.82
C ASN A 459 -5.91 -75.96 1.25
N ALA A 460 -5.08 -75.28 2.04
CA ALA A 460 -4.54 -73.96 1.73
C ALA A 460 -3.11 -73.84 2.25
N TYR A 461 -2.31 -73.05 1.56
CA TYR A 461 -0.96 -72.71 1.98
C TYR A 461 -1.00 -71.55 2.98
N GLN A 462 -0.25 -71.62 4.06
CA GLN A 462 -0.11 -70.57 5.06
C GLN A 462 1.25 -69.90 4.93
N THR A 463 1.23 -68.58 5.09
CA THR A 463 2.39 -67.70 5.10
C THR A 463 2.28 -66.76 6.28
N TYR A 464 3.41 -66.32 6.83
CA TYR A 464 3.45 -65.42 7.98
C TYR A 464 4.41 -64.28 7.70
N ASN A 465 4.31 -63.17 8.41
CA ASN A 465 5.40 -62.20 8.45
C ASN A 465 6.53 -62.83 9.30
N PRO A 466 7.72 -63.12 8.73
CA PRO A 466 8.85 -63.67 9.47
C PRO A 466 9.31 -62.83 10.66
N ASP A 467 9.11 -61.51 10.62
CA ASP A 467 9.48 -60.59 11.70
C ASP A 467 8.39 -60.50 12.78
N VAL A 468 7.12 -60.72 12.40
CA VAL A 468 5.96 -60.70 13.29
C VAL A 468 5.02 -61.88 12.96
N PRO A 469 5.28 -63.09 13.49
CA PRO A 469 4.56 -64.31 13.08
C PRO A 469 3.04 -64.32 13.34
N SER A 470 2.52 -63.40 14.16
CA SER A 470 1.08 -63.23 14.39
C SER A 470 0.33 -62.59 13.22
N ILE A 471 1.04 -62.12 12.20
CA ILE A 471 0.47 -61.61 10.95
C ILE A 471 0.70 -62.66 9.87
N GLY A 472 -0.36 -63.19 9.28
CA GLY A 472 -0.22 -64.21 8.23
C GLY A 472 -1.33 -64.19 7.20
N MET A 473 -1.15 -64.96 6.13
CA MET A 473 -2.09 -65.11 5.02
C MET A 473 -2.25 -66.59 4.64
N THR A 474 -3.46 -66.99 4.26
CA THR A 474 -3.79 -68.31 3.71
C THR A 474 -4.10 -68.22 2.23
N TRP A 475 -3.56 -69.13 1.41
CA TRP A 475 -3.65 -69.13 -0.04
C TRP A 475 -4.33 -70.39 -0.55
N THR A 476 -5.45 -70.22 -1.25
CA THR A 476 -6.13 -71.36 -1.90
C THR A 476 -5.40 -71.73 -3.20
N PRO A 477 -4.93 -72.98 -3.38
CA PRO A 477 -4.23 -73.41 -4.59
C PRO A 477 -5.14 -73.38 -5.84
N ILE A 478 -4.55 -73.15 -7.01
CA ILE A 478 -5.27 -73.10 -8.31
C ILE A 478 -5.50 -74.51 -8.85
N VAL A 479 -4.50 -75.38 -8.70
CA VAL A 479 -4.59 -76.80 -9.00
C VAL A 479 -4.63 -77.52 -7.66
N LYS A 480 -5.70 -78.27 -7.40
CA LYS A 480 -5.81 -79.05 -6.17
C LYS A 480 -4.67 -80.06 -6.12
N PRO A 481 -3.78 -80.02 -5.10
CA PRO A 481 -2.88 -81.14 -4.86
C PRO A 481 -3.74 -82.39 -4.61
N ASN A 482 -3.29 -83.57 -5.06
CA ASN A 482 -4.05 -84.81 -4.85
C ASN A 482 -4.37 -84.98 -3.34
N ASP A 483 -5.67 -85.00 -3.01
CA ASP A 483 -6.18 -85.22 -1.67
C ASP A 483 -5.72 -86.59 -1.15
N ALA A 484 -4.73 -86.60 -0.25
CA ALA A 484 -4.38 -87.77 0.55
C ALA A 484 -4.94 -87.68 1.98
N SER A 485 -5.96 -86.84 2.20
CA SER A 485 -6.60 -86.69 3.50
C SER A 485 -7.80 -87.62 3.63
N THR A 486 -7.87 -88.39 4.72
CA THR A 486 -9.00 -89.28 5.05
C THR A 486 -10.02 -88.62 5.98
N THR A 487 -9.96 -87.31 6.17
CA THR A 487 -10.93 -86.54 6.98
C THR A 487 -11.92 -85.80 6.08
N LEU A 488 -13.20 -85.83 6.46
CA LEU A 488 -14.28 -85.12 5.77
C LEU A 488 -13.91 -83.63 5.61
N PRO A 489 -14.08 -83.05 4.41
CA PRO A 489 -13.63 -81.68 4.15
C PRO A 489 -14.40 -80.69 5.01
N ALA A 490 -13.69 -79.76 5.64
CA ALA A 490 -14.30 -78.52 6.08
C ALA A 490 -14.92 -77.85 4.85
N GLY A 491 -16.20 -77.48 4.94
CA GLY A 491 -16.96 -76.91 3.81
C GLY A 491 -16.21 -75.79 3.09
N GLU A 492 -16.46 -75.65 1.79
CA GLU A 492 -15.82 -74.63 0.93
C GLU A 492 -15.76 -73.29 1.65
N ARG A 493 -14.54 -72.82 1.93
CA ARG A 493 -14.32 -71.55 2.60
C ARG A 493 -14.68 -70.44 1.63
N LYS A 494 -15.79 -69.75 1.93
CA LYS A 494 -16.09 -68.45 1.32
C LYS A 494 -14.95 -67.51 1.67
N ILE A 495 -14.15 -67.15 0.67
CA ILE A 495 -13.17 -66.06 0.80
C ILE A 495 -14.00 -64.82 1.10
N ALA A 496 -13.75 -64.18 2.24
CA ALA A 496 -14.36 -62.91 2.54
C ALA A 496 -13.82 -61.89 1.53
N VAL A 497 -14.71 -61.40 0.68
CA VAL A 497 -14.42 -60.33 -0.28
C VAL A 497 -14.88 -59.04 0.36
N TYR A 498 -13.96 -58.09 0.50
CA TYR A 498 -14.25 -56.78 1.06
C TYR A 498 -14.51 -55.79 -0.09
N ASP A 499 -15.77 -55.36 -0.21
CA ASP A 499 -16.22 -54.40 -1.24
C ASP A 499 -16.14 -52.94 -0.76
N GLY A 500 -15.65 -52.69 0.45
CA GLY A 500 -15.62 -51.37 1.08
C GLY A 500 -14.41 -50.50 0.73
N ALA A 501 -13.40 -51.00 0.02
CA ALA A 501 -12.24 -50.22 -0.42
C ALA A 501 -12.01 -50.36 -1.93
N SER A 502 -11.42 -49.34 -2.55
CA SER A 502 -11.15 -49.34 -3.99
C SER A 502 -9.66 -49.14 -4.30
N ALA A 503 -9.09 -50.04 -5.09
CA ALA A 503 -7.71 -49.95 -5.57
C ALA A 503 -7.67 -49.37 -7.00
N THR A 504 -6.83 -48.37 -7.22
CA THR A 504 -6.64 -47.69 -8.50
C THR A 504 -5.16 -47.67 -8.89
N ALA A 505 -4.90 -47.68 -10.20
CA ALA A 505 -3.54 -47.54 -10.74
C ALA A 505 -3.12 -46.06 -10.74
N LEU A 506 -1.88 -45.77 -10.35
CA LEU A 506 -1.31 -44.43 -10.45
C LEU A 506 -0.46 -44.31 -11.71
N GLU A 507 -0.47 -43.15 -12.37
CA GLU A 507 0.49 -42.90 -13.46
C GLU A 507 1.88 -42.63 -12.87
N GLY A 508 2.87 -43.40 -13.33
CA GLY A 508 4.21 -43.58 -12.76
C GLY A 508 5.05 -42.31 -12.62
N ARG A 509 4.67 -41.44 -11.69
CA ARG A 509 5.48 -40.30 -11.25
C ARG A 509 6.72 -40.84 -10.54
N VAL A 510 7.87 -40.69 -11.19
CA VAL A 510 9.17 -40.99 -10.60
C VAL A 510 9.66 -39.75 -9.85
N ASP A 511 10.06 -39.95 -8.60
CA ASP A 511 10.75 -38.95 -7.78
C ASP A 511 12.20 -39.40 -7.55
N ALA A 512 13.13 -38.57 -8.01
CA ALA A 512 14.57 -38.83 -7.94
C ALA A 512 15.22 -38.36 -6.62
N PHE A 513 14.46 -37.65 -5.76
CA PHE A 513 14.92 -37.19 -4.44
C PHE A 513 13.83 -37.32 -3.37
N PRO A 514 13.31 -38.53 -3.12
CA PRO A 514 12.24 -38.75 -2.16
C PRO A 514 12.72 -38.60 -0.71
N ALA A 515 11.85 -38.06 0.13
CA ALA A 515 11.95 -38.10 1.59
C ALA A 515 11.63 -39.52 2.07
N LEU A 516 12.63 -40.41 2.08
CA LEU A 516 12.47 -41.84 2.35
C LEU A 516 11.93 -42.16 3.76
N ASP A 517 12.04 -41.23 4.70
CA ASP A 517 11.47 -41.30 6.05
C ASP A 517 9.94 -41.37 6.08
N LEU A 518 9.28 -40.97 4.99
CA LEU A 518 7.82 -41.04 4.84
C LEU A 518 7.31 -42.37 4.27
N TYR A 519 8.21 -43.33 4.01
CA TYR A 519 7.88 -44.59 3.36
C TYR A 519 8.25 -45.77 4.25
N SER A 520 7.36 -46.76 4.30
CA SER A 520 7.69 -48.06 4.87
C SER A 520 8.07 -49.03 3.76
N PHE A 521 9.31 -49.51 3.77
CA PHE A 521 9.82 -50.51 2.82
C PHE A 521 10.03 -51.85 3.52
N GLY A 522 9.63 -52.92 2.85
CA GLY A 522 9.82 -54.26 3.34
C GLY A 522 9.11 -55.28 2.48
N GLY A 523 9.18 -56.54 2.88
CA GLY A 523 8.44 -57.61 2.26
C GLY A 523 9.21 -58.92 2.19
N PHE A 524 8.50 -59.96 1.77
CA PHE A 524 8.98 -61.33 1.75
C PHE A 524 8.58 -62.01 0.45
N ILE A 525 9.43 -62.92 -0.03
CA ILE A 525 9.13 -63.74 -1.20
C ILE A 525 8.67 -65.11 -0.72
N TYR A 526 7.48 -65.50 -1.16
CA TYR A 526 6.95 -66.84 -0.94
C TYR A 526 6.96 -67.64 -2.24
N VAL A 527 7.64 -68.77 -2.21
CA VAL A 527 7.77 -69.68 -3.35
C VAL A 527 6.83 -70.86 -3.14
N PHE A 528 5.70 -70.83 -3.85
CA PHE A 528 4.72 -71.92 -3.79
C PHE A 528 5.21 -73.13 -4.61
N PRO A 529 4.80 -74.36 -4.24
CA PRO A 529 5.06 -75.54 -5.05
C PRO A 529 4.51 -75.38 -6.48
N ALA A 530 5.24 -75.86 -7.49
CA ALA A 530 4.87 -75.67 -8.90
C ALA A 530 3.50 -76.29 -9.26
N ASP A 531 3.14 -77.36 -8.57
CA ASP A 531 1.85 -78.06 -8.68
C ASP A 531 0.68 -77.30 -8.02
N SER A 532 0.94 -76.25 -7.21
CA SER A 532 -0.12 -75.39 -6.67
C SER A 532 -0.75 -74.46 -7.72
N GLY A 533 -0.03 -74.21 -8.82
CA GLY A 533 -0.38 -73.23 -9.86
C GLY A 533 -0.16 -71.76 -9.45
N ILE A 534 0.24 -71.48 -8.20
CA ILE A 534 0.52 -70.11 -7.72
C ILE A 534 1.98 -69.77 -8.05
N PRO A 535 2.27 -68.66 -8.74
CA PRO A 535 3.65 -68.24 -8.99
C PRO A 535 4.33 -67.74 -7.71
N PRO A 536 5.66 -67.59 -7.66
CA PRO A 536 6.32 -66.91 -6.56
C PRO A 536 5.76 -65.49 -6.36
N LEU A 537 5.42 -65.14 -5.13
CA LEU A 537 4.81 -63.85 -4.78
C LEU A 537 5.75 -63.03 -3.90
N TYR A 538 5.81 -61.72 -4.15
CA TYR A 538 6.38 -60.74 -3.22
C TYR A 538 5.24 -60.12 -2.40
N ILE A 539 5.35 -60.17 -1.07
CA ILE A 539 4.29 -59.75 -0.14
C ILE A 539 4.80 -58.65 0.80
N VAL A 540 4.02 -57.58 0.95
CA VAL A 540 4.25 -56.46 1.88
C VAL A 540 3.11 -56.40 2.90
N PHE A 541 3.43 -56.11 4.16
CA PHE A 541 2.48 -55.85 5.27
C PHE A 541 2.69 -54.44 5.83
N ASN A 542 1.64 -53.76 6.30
CA ASN A 542 1.76 -52.44 6.95
C ASN A 542 1.92 -52.49 8.48
N SER A 543 2.32 -51.36 9.06
CA SER A 543 2.25 -51.07 10.50
C SER A 543 0.94 -50.31 10.83
N PRO A 544 0.33 -50.52 12.01
CA PRO A 544 -0.92 -49.84 12.42
C PRO A 544 -0.73 -48.40 12.93
N TYR A 545 0.49 -47.84 12.89
CA TYR A 545 0.73 -46.46 13.27
C TYR A 545 1.49 -45.76 12.14
N ASP A 546 0.86 -44.76 11.52
CA ASP A 546 1.43 -44.07 10.37
C ASP A 546 2.75 -43.37 10.75
N GLY A 547 3.77 -43.54 9.92
CA GLY A 547 5.13 -43.05 10.17
C GLY A 547 5.92 -43.75 11.28
N ALA A 548 5.41 -44.82 11.91
CA ALA A 548 6.14 -45.56 12.94
C ALA A 548 7.34 -46.33 12.36
N THR A 549 8.50 -46.15 13.01
CA THR A 549 9.78 -46.73 12.55
C THR A 549 10.34 -47.77 13.50
N VAL A 550 9.90 -47.78 14.78
CA VAL A 550 10.39 -48.71 15.80
C VAL A 550 9.26 -49.17 16.73
N LYS A 551 9.46 -50.32 17.37
CA LYS A 551 8.58 -50.82 18.42
C LYS A 551 9.08 -50.44 19.82
N GLY A 552 8.22 -49.85 20.63
CA GLY A 552 8.47 -49.51 22.03
C GLY A 552 8.73 -50.75 22.88
N LYS A 553 9.72 -50.68 23.77
CA LYS A 553 10.17 -51.82 24.56
C LYS A 553 9.23 -52.11 25.73
N TYR A 554 8.70 -51.08 26.38
CA TYR A 554 7.86 -51.19 27.57
C TYR A 554 6.37 -51.08 27.23
N SER A 555 6.02 -50.14 26.37
CA SER A 555 4.66 -49.90 25.88
C SER A 555 4.18 -51.01 24.95
N GLY A 556 5.08 -51.58 24.13
CA GLY A 556 4.77 -52.53 23.08
C GLY A 556 4.10 -51.93 21.84
N ARG A 557 3.97 -50.59 21.79
CA ARG A 557 3.36 -49.83 20.68
C ARG A 557 4.43 -49.48 19.63
N ASP A 558 4.07 -49.47 18.34
CA ASP A 558 4.99 -48.94 17.32
C ASP A 558 4.88 -47.41 17.30
N PHE A 559 6.00 -46.71 17.18
CA PHE A 559 6.08 -45.25 17.15
C PHE A 559 7.35 -44.79 16.42
N ASN A 560 7.47 -43.48 16.19
CA ASN A 560 8.68 -42.86 15.66
C ASN A 560 9.40 -42.04 16.74
N PRO A 561 10.59 -42.48 17.21
CA PRO A 561 11.31 -41.79 18.28
C PRO A 561 11.91 -40.46 17.81
N GLU A 562 12.13 -40.29 16.50
CA GLU A 562 12.65 -39.03 15.94
C GLU A 562 11.58 -37.93 15.90
N GLN A 563 10.30 -38.30 15.94
CA GLN A 563 9.15 -37.40 15.90
C GLN A 563 8.37 -37.37 17.23
N ALA A 564 9.03 -37.70 18.34
CA ALA A 564 8.37 -37.82 19.66
C ALA A 564 8.64 -36.65 20.62
N GLY A 565 9.15 -35.51 20.13
CA GLY A 565 9.46 -34.35 20.97
C GLY A 565 10.69 -34.53 21.86
N GLY A 566 11.72 -35.21 21.33
CA GLY A 566 13.01 -35.41 22.00
C GLY A 566 13.30 -36.87 22.40
N PRO A 567 14.51 -37.14 22.91
CA PRO A 567 14.95 -38.50 23.20
C PRO A 567 14.11 -39.18 24.30
N ILE A 568 14.08 -40.51 24.28
CA ILE A 568 13.53 -41.31 25.39
C ILE A 568 14.46 -41.20 26.60
N LEU A 569 13.90 -40.84 27.74
CA LEU A 569 14.58 -40.68 29.03
C LEU A 569 14.28 -41.87 29.95
N HIS A 570 14.95 -41.94 31.09
CA HIS A 570 14.68 -42.94 32.13
C HIS A 570 14.22 -42.24 33.41
N LEU A 571 12.95 -41.85 33.43
CA LEU A 571 12.34 -41.05 34.49
C LEU A 571 11.67 -41.93 35.55
N ASP A 572 11.51 -41.41 36.77
CA ASP A 572 10.80 -42.08 37.87
C ASP A 572 9.65 -41.21 38.36
N TRP A 573 8.42 -41.71 38.19
CA TRP A 573 7.20 -41.04 38.60
C TRP A 573 6.98 -41.07 40.13
N ARG A 574 7.64 -41.97 40.86
CA ARG A 574 7.41 -42.19 42.30
C ARG A 574 7.75 -40.97 43.16
N THR A 575 8.66 -40.12 42.70
CA THR A 575 9.15 -38.96 43.44
C THR A 575 8.32 -37.69 43.21
N ALA A 576 7.26 -37.75 42.40
CA ALA A 576 6.48 -36.58 42.02
C ALA A 576 5.76 -35.93 43.21
N VAL A 577 5.80 -34.60 43.30
CA VAL A 577 5.03 -33.84 44.30
C VAL A 577 3.96 -33.04 43.56
N ILE A 578 2.70 -33.24 43.94
CA ILE A 578 1.58 -32.52 43.32
C ILE A 578 1.61 -31.07 43.80
N THR A 579 1.72 -30.14 42.84
CA THR A 579 1.71 -28.70 43.08
C THR A 579 0.56 -28.05 42.31
N ARG A 580 0.12 -26.86 42.75
CA ARG A 580 -0.89 -26.08 42.02
C ARG A 580 -0.47 -25.86 40.56
N GLN A 581 0.77 -25.39 40.35
CA GLN A 581 1.29 -25.12 39.01
C GLN A 581 1.25 -26.35 38.11
N GLY A 582 1.63 -27.53 38.61
CA GLY A 582 1.57 -28.72 37.78
C GLY A 582 0.14 -29.21 37.53
N ILE A 583 -0.81 -29.01 38.45
CA ILE A 583 -2.23 -29.27 38.13
C ILE A 583 -2.71 -28.35 37.01
N ASP A 584 -2.29 -27.09 37.00
CA ASP A 584 -2.63 -26.15 35.93
C ASP A 584 -2.04 -26.61 34.58
N LEU A 585 -0.83 -27.20 34.57
CA LEU A 585 -0.24 -27.82 33.38
C LEU A 585 -1.00 -29.08 32.92
N VAL A 586 -1.42 -29.93 33.86
CA VAL A 586 -2.27 -31.10 33.54
C VAL A 586 -3.56 -30.64 32.88
N LYS A 587 -4.26 -29.66 33.47
CA LYS A 587 -5.50 -29.10 32.89
C LYS A 587 -5.27 -28.51 31.50
N LEU A 588 -4.15 -27.81 31.31
CA LEU A 588 -3.78 -27.27 30.02
C LEU A 588 -3.58 -28.36 28.97
N HIS A 589 -2.92 -29.46 29.33
CA HIS A 589 -2.72 -30.60 28.44
C HIS A 589 -4.03 -31.31 28.12
N ILE A 590 -4.82 -31.65 29.13
CA ILE A 590 -6.10 -32.34 28.96
C ILE A 590 -7.11 -31.51 28.16
N ALA A 591 -7.13 -30.19 28.30
CA ALA A 591 -8.01 -29.32 27.52
C ALA A 591 -7.74 -29.37 26.01
N ARG A 592 -6.61 -29.95 25.58
CA ARG A 592 -6.25 -30.14 24.18
C ARG A 592 -6.75 -31.47 23.60
N LEU A 593 -7.27 -32.36 24.45
CA LEU A 593 -7.78 -33.68 24.06
C LEU A 593 -9.32 -33.65 24.06
N ASP A 594 -9.93 -34.66 23.45
CA ASP A 594 -11.38 -34.83 23.50
C ASP A 594 -11.88 -34.97 24.94
N GLN A 595 -13.09 -34.48 25.18
CA GLN A 595 -13.67 -34.45 26.52
C GLN A 595 -13.84 -35.88 27.06
N SER A 596 -13.23 -36.14 28.22
CA SER A 596 -13.25 -37.43 28.88
C SER A 596 -13.64 -37.25 30.34
N ASP A 597 -14.72 -37.91 30.74
CA ASP A 597 -15.18 -37.89 32.14
C ASP A 597 -14.13 -38.55 33.06
N ALA A 598 -13.34 -39.50 32.54
CA ALA A 598 -12.25 -40.13 33.27
C ALA A 598 -11.14 -39.11 33.62
N ASN A 599 -10.82 -38.21 32.68
CA ASN A 599 -9.87 -37.12 32.91
C ASN A 599 -10.39 -36.12 33.95
N GLU A 600 -11.68 -35.79 33.92
CA GLU A 600 -12.29 -34.91 34.93
C GLU A 600 -12.17 -35.48 36.34
N VAL A 601 -12.42 -36.78 36.50
CA VAL A 601 -12.24 -37.50 37.78
C VAL A 601 -10.79 -37.41 38.23
N MET A 602 -9.82 -37.69 37.36
CA MET A 602 -8.40 -37.62 37.72
C MET A 602 -7.96 -36.21 38.10
N ILE A 603 -8.39 -35.18 37.38
CA ILE A 603 -8.13 -33.77 37.73
C ILE A 603 -8.72 -33.44 39.11
N GLN A 604 -9.96 -33.86 39.39
CA GLN A 604 -10.60 -33.61 40.68
C GLN A 604 -9.86 -34.31 41.84
N ARG A 605 -9.34 -35.52 41.60
CA ARG A 605 -8.51 -36.24 42.58
C ARG A 605 -7.22 -35.48 42.88
N LEU A 606 -6.52 -34.99 41.86
CA LEU A 606 -5.29 -34.19 42.05
C LEU A 606 -5.55 -32.92 42.87
N GLU A 607 -6.68 -32.22 42.64
CA GLU A 607 -7.06 -31.05 43.43
C GLU A 607 -7.38 -31.40 44.90
N ASN A 608 -8.03 -32.53 45.14
CA ASN A 608 -8.35 -32.99 46.49
C ASN A 608 -7.08 -33.39 47.26
N ILE A 609 -6.11 -33.99 46.57
CA ILE A 609 -4.79 -34.28 47.15
C ILE A 609 -4.07 -32.98 47.54
N LEU A 610 -4.07 -31.97 46.65
CA LEU A 610 -3.45 -30.67 46.95
C LEU A 610 -4.09 -29.97 48.17
N LYS A 611 -5.40 -30.16 48.38
CA LYS A 611 -6.14 -29.64 49.54
C LYS A 611 -5.96 -30.48 50.81
N GLY A 612 -5.25 -31.62 50.75
CA GLY A 612 -5.10 -32.56 51.86
C GLY A 612 -6.38 -33.36 52.18
N ALA A 613 -7.34 -33.39 51.24
CA ALA A 613 -8.61 -34.11 51.40
C ALA A 613 -8.56 -35.57 50.90
N LEU A 614 -7.49 -35.95 50.18
CA LEU A 614 -7.28 -37.28 49.64
C LEU A 614 -5.78 -37.64 49.72
N ASP A 615 -5.46 -38.87 50.11
CA ASP A 615 -4.09 -39.38 50.06
C ASP A 615 -3.69 -39.72 48.62
N ILE A 616 -2.45 -39.38 48.25
CA ILE A 616 -1.93 -39.62 46.90
C ILE A 616 -1.66 -41.11 46.64
N SER A 617 -2.19 -41.66 45.54
CA SER A 617 -1.89 -43.02 45.08
C SER A 617 -0.80 -43.06 43.99
N ASP A 618 -0.29 -44.25 43.69
CA ASP A 618 0.63 -44.47 42.57
C ASP A 618 0.02 -44.07 41.22
N THR A 619 -1.26 -44.34 41.03
CA THR A 619 -1.99 -43.96 39.81
C THR A 619 -2.05 -42.44 39.66
N ASP A 620 -2.33 -41.72 40.75
CA ASP A 620 -2.35 -40.24 40.73
C ASP A 620 -0.97 -39.67 40.38
N ARG A 621 0.12 -40.28 40.88
CA ARG A 621 1.50 -39.88 40.53
C ARG A 621 1.80 -40.13 39.07
N ARG A 622 1.50 -41.34 38.55
CA ARG A 622 1.75 -41.70 37.15
C ARG A 622 0.99 -40.78 36.20
N TYR A 623 -0.31 -40.60 36.42
CA TYR A 623 -1.13 -39.67 35.66
C TYR A 623 -0.54 -38.26 35.66
N TYR A 624 -0.30 -37.70 36.85
CA TYR A 624 0.26 -36.35 36.99
C TYR A 624 1.58 -36.18 36.23
N THR A 625 2.51 -37.13 36.34
CA THR A 625 3.80 -37.06 35.63
C THR A 625 3.69 -37.33 34.14
N HIS A 626 2.78 -38.22 33.73
CA HIS A 626 2.55 -38.57 32.34
C HIS A 626 2.01 -37.36 31.58
N GLU A 627 0.91 -36.76 32.05
CA GLU A 627 0.29 -35.63 31.35
C GLU A 627 1.23 -34.41 31.23
N ILE A 628 2.03 -34.13 32.28
CA ILE A 628 3.01 -33.03 32.23
C ILE A 628 4.14 -33.35 31.23
N ARG A 629 4.67 -34.57 31.24
CA ARG A 629 5.77 -34.97 30.36
C ARG A 629 5.32 -35.03 28.90
N GLU A 630 4.10 -35.46 28.66
CA GLU A 630 3.52 -35.49 27.32
C GLU A 630 3.34 -34.06 26.77
N LEU A 631 2.85 -33.12 27.58
CA LEU A 631 2.81 -31.69 27.24
C LEU A 631 4.20 -31.11 26.92
N GLU A 632 5.22 -31.46 27.68
CA GLU A 632 6.60 -31.03 27.39
C GLU A 632 7.09 -31.53 26.03
N ARG A 633 6.76 -32.77 25.66
CA ARG A 633 7.10 -33.34 24.35
C ARG A 633 6.37 -32.60 23.23
N PHE A 634 5.09 -32.28 23.41
CA PHE A 634 4.36 -31.42 22.46
C PHE A 634 5.04 -30.06 22.26
N ARG A 635 5.45 -29.40 23.35
CA ARG A 635 6.17 -28.12 23.27
C ARG A 635 7.56 -28.26 22.64
N ALA A 636 8.26 -29.38 22.87
CA ALA A 636 9.57 -29.64 22.26
C ALA A 636 9.48 -29.87 20.75
N MET A 637 8.29 -30.22 20.23
CA MET A 637 7.99 -30.24 18.79
C MET A 637 7.53 -28.88 18.25
N GLU A 638 7.61 -27.82 19.06
CA GLU A 638 7.14 -26.47 18.73
C GLU A 638 5.63 -26.39 18.45
N LEU A 639 4.86 -27.38 18.93
CA LEU A 639 3.40 -27.36 18.85
C LEU A 639 2.84 -26.45 19.94
N SER A 640 1.96 -25.54 19.55
CA SER A 640 1.38 -24.56 20.46
C SER A 640 0.51 -25.24 21.53
N ASP A 641 0.34 -24.59 22.68
CA ASP A 641 -0.53 -25.09 23.76
C ASP A 641 -2.01 -25.15 23.36
N ASN A 642 -2.40 -24.60 22.21
CA ASN A 642 -3.76 -24.69 21.65
C ASN A 642 -3.87 -25.77 20.57
N PHE A 643 -2.79 -26.50 20.26
CA PHE A 643 -2.83 -27.60 19.30
C PHE A 643 -3.58 -28.78 19.90
N MET A 644 -4.65 -29.20 19.24
CA MET A 644 -5.49 -30.33 19.61
C MET A 644 -5.15 -31.51 18.70
N PRO A 645 -4.39 -32.51 19.18
CA PRO A 645 -4.08 -33.69 18.37
C PRO A 645 -5.32 -34.57 18.20
N GLU A 646 -5.56 -35.08 16.99
CA GLU A 646 -6.55 -36.13 16.76
C GLU A 646 -6.10 -37.44 17.41
N GLU A 647 -7.03 -38.18 18.02
CA GLU A 647 -6.73 -39.49 18.61
C GLU A 647 -6.18 -40.45 17.55
N GLY A 648 -5.04 -41.08 17.83
CA GLY A 648 -4.37 -41.98 16.87
C GLY A 648 -3.54 -41.29 15.78
N SER A 649 -3.47 -39.95 15.77
CA SER A 649 -2.53 -39.21 14.89
C SER A 649 -1.06 -39.58 15.20
N PRO A 650 -0.14 -39.44 14.23
CA PRO A 650 1.29 -39.65 14.46
C PRO A 650 1.83 -38.79 15.60
N GLU A 651 1.43 -37.52 15.67
CA GLU A 651 1.84 -36.58 16.71
C GLU A 651 1.42 -37.09 18.09
N TRP A 652 0.16 -37.50 18.25
CA TRP A 652 -0.35 -38.07 19.49
C TRP A 652 0.32 -39.40 19.84
N ASN A 653 0.37 -40.34 18.89
CA ASN A 653 0.90 -41.68 19.15
C ASN A 653 2.38 -41.63 19.53
N ASN A 654 3.17 -40.79 18.85
CA ASN A 654 4.61 -40.67 19.11
C ASN A 654 4.88 -40.04 20.48
N THR A 655 4.20 -38.95 20.85
CA THR A 655 4.37 -38.32 22.17
C THR A 655 3.89 -39.21 23.29
N HIS A 656 2.72 -39.82 23.12
CA HIS A 656 2.11 -40.67 24.13
C HIS A 656 2.98 -41.91 24.39
N THR A 657 3.34 -42.62 23.32
CA THR A 657 4.19 -43.82 23.40
C THR A 657 5.56 -43.51 23.99
N ALA A 658 6.20 -42.41 23.56
CA ALA A 658 7.48 -42.00 24.12
C ALA A 658 7.40 -41.63 25.61
N THR A 659 6.29 -41.06 26.06
CA THR A 659 6.05 -40.75 27.48
C THR A 659 5.88 -42.03 28.31
N LEU A 660 5.17 -43.04 27.78
CA LEU A 660 5.11 -44.36 28.41
C LEU A 660 6.50 -45.01 28.51
N GLU A 661 7.33 -44.90 27.47
CA GLU A 661 8.71 -45.41 27.50
C GLU A 661 9.58 -44.65 28.53
N ASP A 662 9.41 -43.32 28.67
CA ASP A 662 10.14 -42.51 29.67
C ASP A 662 9.97 -43.06 31.08
N PHE A 663 8.75 -43.48 31.41
CA PHE A 663 8.36 -43.99 32.73
C PHE A 663 8.30 -45.51 32.84
N LYS A 664 8.66 -46.23 31.76
CA LYS A 664 8.65 -47.70 31.66
C LYS A 664 7.27 -48.30 31.96
N LEU A 665 6.23 -47.65 31.47
CA LEU A 665 4.84 -48.06 31.60
C LEU A 665 4.42 -48.86 30.36
N SER A 666 3.50 -49.83 30.54
CA SER A 666 2.83 -50.47 29.42
C SER A 666 1.68 -49.60 28.91
N ALA A 667 1.11 -49.94 27.76
CA ALA A 667 -0.04 -49.25 27.19
C ALA A 667 -1.38 -49.49 27.92
N SER A 668 -1.37 -50.00 29.16
CA SER A 668 -2.59 -50.29 29.92
C SER A 668 -3.16 -49.03 30.58
N GLU A 669 -4.43 -48.74 30.31
CA GLU A 669 -5.17 -47.61 30.90
C GLU A 669 -5.19 -47.65 32.44
N SER A 670 -5.25 -48.85 33.03
CA SER A 670 -5.23 -49.07 34.48
C SER A 670 -3.98 -48.52 35.19
N LEU A 671 -2.91 -48.20 34.45
CA LEU A 671 -1.72 -47.58 35.01
C LEU A 671 -1.85 -46.07 35.20
N LEU A 672 -2.70 -45.41 34.40
CA LEU A 672 -2.88 -43.96 34.36
C LEU A 672 -4.21 -43.51 34.98
N TYR A 673 -5.27 -44.33 34.88
CA TYR A 673 -6.59 -43.97 35.42
C TYR A 673 -6.95 -44.80 36.66
N SER A 674 -7.56 -44.13 37.65
CA SER A 674 -8.13 -44.83 38.80
C SER A 674 -9.34 -45.68 38.38
N GLU A 675 -9.68 -46.70 39.16
CA GLU A 675 -10.83 -47.58 38.88
C GLU A 675 -12.13 -46.77 38.73
N GLU A 676 -12.36 -45.79 39.61
CA GLU A 676 -13.47 -44.85 39.50
C GLU A 676 -13.46 -44.06 38.19
N ALA A 677 -12.30 -43.55 37.76
CA ALA A 677 -12.18 -42.81 36.51
C ALA A 677 -12.50 -43.71 35.29
N ILE A 678 -12.00 -44.95 35.29
CA ILE A 678 -12.27 -45.93 34.21
C ILE A 678 -13.77 -46.27 34.15
N GLU A 679 -14.42 -46.51 35.30
CA GLU A 679 -15.85 -46.79 35.34
C GLU A 679 -16.71 -45.63 34.80
N VAL A 680 -16.33 -44.39 35.14
CA VAL A 680 -17.05 -43.20 34.65
C VAL A 680 -16.81 -43.03 33.14
N GLY A 681 -15.57 -43.17 32.66
CA GLY A 681 -15.26 -43.14 31.23
C GLY A 681 -16.01 -44.20 30.42
N ASN A 682 -16.09 -45.43 30.93
CA ASN A 682 -16.86 -46.51 30.30
C ASN A 682 -18.36 -46.18 30.20
N LYS A 683 -18.95 -45.53 31.21
CA LYS A 683 -20.34 -45.07 31.16
C LYS A 683 -20.55 -43.98 30.12
N GLN A 684 -19.58 -43.08 29.97
CA GLN A 684 -19.59 -42.04 28.94
C GLN A 684 -19.61 -42.67 27.54
N ILE A 685 -18.71 -43.63 27.29
CA ILE A 685 -18.62 -44.36 26.01
C ILE A 685 -19.91 -45.15 25.74
N ASP A 686 -20.45 -45.86 26.73
CA ASP A 686 -21.73 -46.57 26.60
C ASP A 686 -22.87 -45.62 26.24
N GLN A 687 -22.87 -44.40 26.78
CA GLN A 687 -23.88 -43.40 26.48
C GLN A 687 -23.72 -42.83 25.07
N ILE A 688 -22.48 -42.55 24.65
CA ILE A 688 -22.16 -42.15 23.27
C ILE A 688 -22.63 -43.24 22.30
N TYR A 689 -22.30 -44.50 22.58
CA TYR A 689 -22.71 -45.65 21.76
C TYR A 689 -24.23 -45.82 21.71
N LYS A 690 -24.94 -45.65 22.84
CA LYS A 690 -26.42 -45.66 22.87
C LYS A 690 -27.03 -44.52 22.07
N ASN A 691 -26.43 -43.33 22.09
CA ASN A 691 -26.90 -42.18 21.31
C ASN A 691 -26.61 -42.37 19.81
N LEU A 692 -25.45 -42.96 19.47
CA LEU A 692 -25.08 -43.33 18.10
C LEU A 692 -26.07 -44.35 17.50
N LEU A 693 -26.43 -45.37 18.28
CA LEU A 693 -27.43 -46.38 17.90
C LEU A 693 -28.85 -45.82 17.75
N LYS A 694 -29.14 -44.67 18.34
CA LYS A 694 -30.42 -43.95 18.20
C LYS A 694 -30.42 -42.94 17.06
N GLY A 695 -29.29 -42.74 16.37
CA GLY A 695 -29.15 -41.73 15.32
C GLY A 695 -29.21 -40.29 15.84
N GLU A 696 -28.93 -40.07 17.13
CA GLU A 696 -29.05 -38.76 17.79
C GLU A 696 -27.68 -38.06 17.87
N PHE A 697 -26.94 -37.97 16.76
CA PHE A 697 -25.82 -37.06 16.64
C PHE A 697 -25.87 -36.30 15.30
N GLN A 698 -25.91 -34.96 15.40
CA GLN A 698 -25.55 -34.00 14.36
C GLN A 698 -24.07 -33.69 14.46
#